data_AF-A0A8S3QX62-F1
#
_entry.id   AF-A0A8S3QX62-F1
#
_cell.length_a   1.000
_cell.length_b   1.000
_cell.length_c   1.000
_cell.angle_alpha   90.00
_cell.angle_beta   90.00
_cell.angle_gamma   90.00
#
_symmetry.space_group_name_H-M   'P 1'
#
loop_
_entity.id
_entity.type
_entity.pdbx_description
1 polymer ?
#
loop_
_entity_poly.entity_id
_entity_poly.type
_entity_poly.pdbx_seq_one_letter_code
_entity_poly.pdbx_strand_id
1 'polypeptide(L)'
;MHEWVTLEYDFPSPMKRSLIDQKLLIPENLALVNMDVIRGSIFTTIGRTSKPGIPATLNKVIKRNGKSLLKPFPSLRLNRAGDCNSIQSAQSIKIDPNTNYIWVLDEGKVNNIRFCRRKLVVYCIKTRQEVFRHIFPDSVLSESSMLFDLTLDRDQGITRYVYVADSIANKLIIVDVVTNGSWFFSHPSMVGEASAGNITVNGETIFSRGGINGISTTSDFKFVYYFCVASFKTWQIPTGILRNPSADSIAFDENVRMIGIRQHHAVSLTSGTRSFFFPALEINDILKWDRTQDIQIDGSEEEVKLRTLQRLSPTTGLNFADGMHIDNGFLYFVTNKFHKFRLGTLDFSGDDGPNYTIGKIFVGEESYLLAQIIDGKTKIMHEWVTLEYDFPSPMKRSLIDQMLLIPENLVIYNMDGIRGRIFTTIGRTSKPGIPATLNTVVKRNGKSFLKPFPSLKLNRAGDCNSIQSAQSVKIDPNTNYIWVLDEGKVNNIRFCRRKLVIYCIRTRKEVFRHIFPDSVLSESSMLFGLTLDRDQGITRYVYVVDSFANKLIVVDVVKNASWLFSHPSMVNEASAGNITVNGETIFSRGGINGISTTSDFKFVYYFCVASYKTWQIPTSILRNPSADSIAFNENVRMIGIRQHHAVSLTSGTRSFYFPALEINDMIKWDRKQDIIIDGSEEVVNLRSLQRLSASTALNFADGMHVDNGYLYFVTNKLHKVRLGNLDFTGDDGPNFTIGKIFVGEESYLLGTRPKSYKK
;
A
#
# COMPACT_ATOMS: atom_id res chain seq x y z
N MET A 1 0.42 1.93 -29.70
CA MET A 1 -0.47 2.96 -29.08
C MET A 1 -0.22 4.34 -29.67
N HIS A 2 1.06 4.69 -29.83
CA HIS A 2 1.54 5.86 -30.52
C HIS A 2 2.64 5.41 -31.48
N GLU A 3 2.66 5.99 -32.67
CA GLU A 3 3.59 5.64 -33.74
C GLU A 3 4.02 6.92 -34.45
N TRP A 4 5.29 6.97 -34.85
CA TRP A 4 5.88 8.08 -35.56
C TRP A 4 6.87 7.56 -36.60
N VAL A 5 6.73 8.02 -37.84
CA VAL A 5 7.84 8.03 -38.81
C VAL A 5 8.82 9.14 -38.42
N THR A 6 8.28 10.33 -38.16
CA THR A 6 9.02 11.50 -37.67
C THR A 6 8.34 12.05 -36.41
N LEU A 7 9.12 12.34 -35.37
CA LEU A 7 8.60 12.91 -34.13
C LEU A 7 8.14 14.36 -34.36
N GLU A 8 7.04 14.74 -33.73
CA GLU A 8 6.44 16.06 -33.91
C GLU A 8 6.07 16.70 -32.57
N TYR A 9 6.42 17.97 -32.39
CA TYR A 9 6.01 18.76 -31.22
C TYR A 9 4.67 19.46 -31.43
N ASP A 10 3.92 19.61 -30.35
CA ASP A 10 2.68 20.40 -30.28
C ASP A 10 2.97 21.92 -30.22
N PHE A 11 3.59 22.47 -31.27
CA PHE A 11 3.84 23.90 -31.41
C PHE A 11 2.85 24.56 -32.37
N PRO A 12 2.41 25.81 -32.11
CA PRO A 12 1.71 26.62 -33.10
C PRO A 12 2.52 26.72 -34.41
N SER A 13 1.85 26.71 -35.56
CA SER A 13 2.52 26.69 -36.88
C SER A 13 3.55 27.81 -37.09
N PRO A 14 3.32 29.08 -36.68
CA PRO A 14 4.32 30.14 -36.81
C PRO A 14 5.58 29.85 -35.98
N MET A 15 5.40 29.33 -34.78
CA MET A 15 6.51 28.96 -33.89
C MET A 15 7.29 27.77 -34.45
N LYS A 16 6.59 26.74 -34.95
CA LYS A 16 7.22 25.58 -35.58
C LYS A 16 8.10 25.99 -36.77
N ARG A 17 7.59 26.85 -37.67
CA ARG A 17 8.35 27.38 -38.81
C ARG A 17 9.60 28.12 -38.35
N SER A 18 9.44 29.06 -37.42
CA SER A 18 10.56 29.82 -36.85
C SER A 18 11.66 28.93 -36.23
N LEU A 19 11.27 27.88 -35.49
CA LEU A 19 12.24 26.92 -34.93
C LEU A 19 12.96 26.11 -36.02
N ILE A 20 12.28 25.74 -37.10
CA ILE A 20 12.89 25.04 -38.24
C ILE A 20 13.86 25.97 -38.99
N ASP A 21 13.43 27.19 -39.30
CA ASP A 21 14.24 28.19 -40.02
C ASP A 21 15.54 28.52 -39.27
N GLN A 22 15.45 28.58 -37.93
CA GLN A 22 16.60 28.80 -37.03
C GLN A 22 17.41 27.52 -36.74
N LYS A 23 17.04 26.37 -37.31
CA LYS A 23 17.65 25.05 -37.03
C LYS A 23 17.60 24.65 -35.54
N LEU A 24 16.67 25.22 -34.79
CA LEU A 24 16.37 24.86 -33.39
C LEU A 24 15.43 23.66 -33.29
N LEU A 25 14.74 23.32 -34.39
CA LEU A 25 14.00 22.07 -34.58
C LEU A 25 14.46 21.41 -35.89
N ILE A 26 15.09 20.23 -35.79
CA ILE A 26 15.43 19.37 -36.93
C ILE A 26 14.74 18.03 -36.68
N PRO A 27 13.58 17.77 -37.31
CA PRO A 27 12.76 16.58 -37.04
C PRO A 27 13.53 15.25 -37.19
N GLU A 28 14.45 15.17 -38.14
CA GLU A 28 15.26 13.98 -38.46
C GLU A 28 16.31 13.67 -37.38
N ASN A 29 16.60 14.64 -36.50
CA ASN A 29 17.55 14.49 -35.40
C ASN A 29 16.88 14.06 -34.08
N LEU A 30 15.56 13.99 -34.03
CA LEU A 30 14.82 13.62 -32.84
C LEU A 30 14.83 12.10 -32.68
N ALA A 31 15.21 11.59 -31.50
CA ALA A 31 15.09 10.17 -31.16
C ALA A 31 14.53 10.00 -29.75
N LEU A 32 13.49 9.17 -29.59
CA LEU A 32 12.99 8.80 -28.27
C LEU A 32 14.01 7.89 -27.59
N VAL A 33 14.40 8.25 -26.36
CA VAL A 33 15.44 7.54 -25.61
C VAL A 33 14.85 6.78 -24.43
N ASN A 34 13.94 7.38 -23.67
CA ASN A 34 13.32 6.74 -22.51
C ASN A 34 11.84 7.15 -22.38
N MET A 35 11.07 6.41 -21.58
CA MET A 35 9.71 6.77 -21.22
C MET A 35 9.33 6.26 -19.82
N ASP A 36 8.37 6.94 -19.22
CA ASP A 36 7.70 6.50 -18.00
C ASP A 36 6.21 6.89 -18.09
N VAL A 37 5.36 6.21 -17.32
CA VAL A 37 3.91 6.30 -17.37
C VAL A 37 3.32 6.35 -15.97
N ILE A 38 2.27 7.15 -15.80
CA ILE A 38 1.44 7.14 -14.59
C ILE A 38 -0.02 7.33 -14.97
N ARG A 39 -0.88 6.39 -14.57
CA ARG A 39 -2.33 6.44 -14.84
C ARG A 39 -2.62 6.69 -16.32
N GLY A 40 -1.89 6.00 -17.20
CA GLY A 40 -1.95 6.15 -18.66
C GLY A 40 -1.39 7.46 -19.23
N SER A 41 -0.91 8.41 -18.42
CA SER A 41 -0.18 9.59 -18.91
C SER A 41 1.28 9.23 -19.18
N ILE A 42 1.70 9.34 -20.44
CA ILE A 42 3.04 8.97 -20.89
C ILE A 42 3.95 10.21 -20.96
N PHE A 43 5.13 10.08 -20.39
CA PHE A 43 6.24 11.03 -20.49
C PHE A 43 7.41 10.36 -21.20
N THR A 44 8.14 11.12 -21.99
CA THR A 44 9.25 10.58 -22.79
C THR A 44 10.37 11.59 -22.94
N THR A 45 11.57 11.09 -23.22
CA THR A 45 12.77 11.89 -23.36
C THR A 45 13.36 11.85 -24.77
N ILE A 46 13.95 12.97 -25.18
CA ILE A 46 14.78 13.10 -26.38
C ILE A 46 16.13 13.69 -25.95
N GLY A 47 17.20 12.91 -26.02
CA GLY A 47 18.53 13.35 -25.58
C GLY A 47 19.14 14.38 -26.53
N ARG A 48 19.78 15.44 -25.98
CA ARG A 48 20.54 16.44 -26.76
C ARG A 48 22.02 16.13 -26.87
N THR A 49 22.40 14.88 -26.64
CA THR A 49 23.80 14.49 -26.51
C THR A 49 24.53 14.58 -27.84
N SER A 50 23.99 14.10 -28.96
CA SER A 50 24.77 13.92 -30.20
C SER A 50 24.30 14.70 -31.43
N LYS A 51 23.08 15.25 -31.44
CA LYS A 51 22.50 15.95 -32.59
C LYS A 51 21.91 17.31 -32.21
N PRO A 52 21.97 18.33 -33.08
CA PRO A 52 21.35 19.63 -32.86
C PRO A 52 19.85 19.62 -33.22
N GLY A 53 19.15 20.72 -32.93
CA GLY A 53 17.76 20.91 -33.37
C GLY A 53 16.71 20.22 -32.52
N ILE A 54 16.91 20.15 -31.20
CA ILE A 54 15.97 19.54 -30.25
C ILE A 54 15.37 20.61 -29.32
N PRO A 55 14.14 21.08 -29.57
CA PRO A 55 13.53 22.16 -28.79
C PRO A 55 13.27 21.83 -27.32
N ALA A 56 12.89 20.59 -27.01
CA ALA A 56 12.65 20.15 -25.63
C ALA A 56 12.99 18.68 -25.40
N THR A 57 13.66 18.41 -24.29
CA THR A 57 14.19 17.07 -23.99
C THR A 57 13.23 16.23 -23.15
N LEU A 58 12.45 16.83 -22.25
CA LEU A 58 11.40 16.14 -21.49
C LEU A 58 10.01 16.52 -22.02
N ASN A 59 9.20 15.52 -22.34
CA ASN A 59 7.93 15.73 -23.03
C ASN A 59 6.81 14.86 -22.45
N LYS A 60 5.58 15.39 -22.45
CA LYS A 60 4.35 14.60 -22.31
C LYS A 60 3.85 14.22 -23.70
N VAL A 61 3.50 12.97 -23.90
CA VAL A 61 2.84 12.51 -25.15
C VAL A 61 1.36 12.86 -25.08
N ILE A 62 0.84 13.48 -26.14
CA ILE A 62 -0.58 13.84 -26.29
C ILE A 62 -1.11 13.37 -27.64
N LYS A 63 -2.44 13.27 -27.78
CA LYS A 63 -3.09 13.08 -29.09
C LYS A 63 -3.91 14.32 -29.45
N ARG A 64 -3.77 14.80 -30.68
CA ARG A 64 -4.60 15.87 -31.26
C ARG A 64 -4.97 15.46 -32.69
N ASN A 65 -6.26 15.45 -33.01
CA ASN A 65 -6.78 15.06 -34.32
C ASN A 65 -6.23 13.71 -34.81
N GLY A 66 -6.19 12.72 -33.93
CA GLY A 66 -5.64 11.38 -34.22
C GLY A 66 -4.11 11.28 -34.25
N LYS A 67 -3.38 12.40 -34.34
CA LYS A 67 -1.92 12.43 -34.36
C LYS A 67 -1.31 12.45 -32.96
N SER A 68 -0.25 11.68 -32.77
CA SER A 68 0.52 11.69 -31.52
C SER A 68 1.57 12.81 -31.58
N LEU A 69 1.62 13.66 -30.55
CA LEU A 69 2.50 14.84 -30.50
C LEU A 69 3.24 14.90 -29.16
N LEU A 70 4.38 15.59 -29.15
CA LEU A 70 5.20 15.85 -27.98
C LEU A 70 4.92 17.25 -27.44
N LYS A 71 4.50 17.33 -26.18
CA LYS A 71 4.32 18.59 -25.47
C LYS A 71 5.45 18.78 -24.45
N PRO A 72 6.27 19.83 -24.56
CA PRO A 72 7.35 20.07 -23.60
C PRO A 72 6.84 20.10 -22.15
N PHE A 73 7.54 19.37 -21.28
CA PHE A 73 7.23 19.28 -19.86
C PHE A 73 8.45 19.65 -19.00
N PRO A 74 8.29 20.42 -17.90
CA PRO A 74 7.01 21.01 -17.42
C PRO A 74 6.54 22.20 -18.28
N SER A 75 7.45 22.81 -19.02
CA SER A 75 7.19 23.82 -20.05
C SER A 75 8.35 23.89 -21.03
N LEU A 76 8.17 24.56 -22.16
CA LEU A 76 9.29 24.82 -23.10
C LEU A 76 10.38 25.68 -22.44
N ARG A 77 10.01 26.66 -21.61
CA ARG A 77 10.96 27.51 -20.89
C ARG A 77 11.92 26.68 -20.04
N LEU A 78 11.41 25.69 -19.31
CA LEU A 78 12.21 24.78 -18.46
C LEU A 78 12.97 23.71 -19.25
N ASN A 79 12.90 23.73 -20.58
CA ASN A 79 13.70 22.90 -21.47
C ASN A 79 14.69 23.76 -22.30
N ARG A 80 14.86 25.05 -22.00
CA ARG A 80 15.70 25.95 -22.79
C ARG A 80 17.15 25.49 -22.76
N ALA A 81 17.69 25.19 -23.95
CA ALA A 81 19.10 24.86 -24.12
C ALA A 81 20.00 26.03 -23.71
N GLY A 82 21.09 25.74 -23.02
CA GLY A 82 22.07 26.71 -22.51
C GLY A 82 21.73 27.35 -21.16
N ASP A 83 20.49 27.21 -20.66
CA ASP A 83 20.11 27.69 -19.33
C ASP A 83 20.27 26.58 -18.29
N CYS A 84 21.29 26.64 -17.44
CA CYS A 84 21.58 25.57 -16.47
C CYS A 84 20.51 25.38 -15.38
N ASN A 85 19.57 26.32 -15.23
CA ASN A 85 18.39 26.12 -14.39
C ASN A 85 17.33 25.24 -15.07
N SER A 86 17.36 25.12 -16.39
CA SER A 86 16.49 24.29 -17.22
C SER A 86 17.10 22.92 -17.50
N ILE A 87 16.28 21.97 -17.96
CA ILE A 87 16.71 20.62 -18.36
C ILE A 87 17.46 20.70 -19.69
N GLN A 88 18.71 20.23 -19.71
CA GLN A 88 19.58 20.32 -20.89
C GLN A 88 19.43 19.09 -21.78
N SER A 89 19.55 17.90 -21.22
CA SER A 89 19.38 16.63 -21.90
C SER A 89 18.88 15.56 -20.91
N ALA A 90 17.57 15.42 -20.79
CA ALA A 90 16.94 14.33 -20.05
C ALA A 90 17.29 13.00 -20.72
N GLN A 91 18.07 12.17 -20.04
CA GLN A 91 18.51 10.88 -20.54
C GLN A 91 17.57 9.76 -20.07
N SER A 92 17.25 9.73 -18.78
CA SER A 92 16.27 8.82 -18.18
C SER A 92 15.31 9.57 -17.26
N ILE A 93 14.12 8.98 -17.09
CA ILE A 93 13.10 9.44 -16.17
C ILE A 93 12.56 8.28 -15.35
N LYS A 94 12.18 8.56 -14.10
CA LYS A 94 11.30 7.68 -13.32
C LYS A 94 10.15 8.44 -12.71
N ILE A 95 8.96 7.84 -12.68
CA ILE A 95 7.81 8.39 -11.96
C ILE A 95 7.57 7.57 -10.70
N ASP A 96 7.48 8.26 -9.55
CA ASP A 96 7.04 7.64 -8.31
C ASP A 96 5.51 7.74 -8.20
N PRO A 97 4.77 6.62 -8.33
CA PRO A 97 3.31 6.62 -8.35
C PRO A 97 2.67 7.01 -7.01
N ASN A 98 3.43 6.95 -5.90
CA ASN A 98 2.93 7.34 -4.58
C ASN A 98 2.94 8.87 -4.39
N THR A 99 3.92 9.56 -4.98
CA THR A 99 4.11 11.01 -4.83
C THR A 99 3.64 11.80 -6.05
N ASN A 100 3.49 11.15 -7.22
CA ASN A 100 3.30 11.79 -8.52
C ASN A 100 4.47 12.72 -8.91
N TYR A 101 5.68 12.37 -8.48
CA TYR A 101 6.90 13.07 -8.82
C TYR A 101 7.58 12.38 -10.00
N ILE A 102 8.05 13.18 -10.97
CA ILE A 102 8.90 12.72 -12.06
C ILE A 102 10.35 13.12 -11.77
N TRP A 103 11.20 12.12 -11.69
CA TRP A 103 12.64 12.22 -11.50
C TRP A 103 13.30 12.23 -12.86
N VAL A 104 14.17 13.21 -13.10
CA VAL A 104 14.76 13.49 -14.40
C VAL A 104 16.28 13.51 -14.27
N LEU A 105 16.94 12.58 -14.95
CA LEU A 105 18.39 12.51 -15.04
C LEU A 105 18.87 13.35 -16.22
N ASP A 106 19.54 14.47 -15.94
CA ASP A 106 19.99 15.44 -16.93
C ASP A 106 21.51 15.38 -17.12
N GLU A 107 21.93 15.06 -18.35
CA GLU A 107 23.34 14.95 -18.75
C GLU A 107 24.07 16.31 -18.89
N GLY A 108 23.34 17.44 -18.88
CA GLY A 108 23.96 18.76 -18.98
C GLY A 108 24.59 19.06 -20.36
N LYS A 109 24.43 18.16 -21.35
CA LYS A 109 24.95 18.29 -22.70
C LYS A 109 23.94 18.91 -23.66
N VAL A 110 24.42 19.71 -24.60
CA VAL A 110 23.70 20.17 -25.78
C VAL A 110 24.63 20.08 -26.97
N ASN A 111 24.26 19.30 -27.98
CA ASN A 111 25.05 19.12 -29.21
C ASN A 111 26.52 18.72 -28.94
N ASN A 112 26.72 17.66 -28.15
CA ASN A 112 27.99 17.13 -27.66
C ASN A 112 28.80 18.04 -26.72
N ILE A 113 28.41 19.29 -26.52
CA ILE A 113 29.08 20.22 -25.63
C ILE A 113 28.40 20.17 -24.26
N ARG A 114 29.18 19.97 -23.20
CA ARG A 114 28.67 19.98 -21.82
C ARG A 114 28.64 21.42 -21.30
N PHE A 115 27.49 22.07 -21.42
CA PHE A 115 27.29 23.46 -20.97
C PHE A 115 27.02 23.57 -19.48
N CYS A 116 26.37 22.56 -18.90
CA CYS A 116 25.91 22.58 -17.52
C CYS A 116 26.38 21.36 -16.75
N ARG A 117 26.48 21.50 -15.42
CA ARG A 117 26.72 20.35 -14.55
C ARG A 117 25.58 19.36 -14.67
N ARG A 118 25.94 18.08 -14.59
CA ARG A 118 24.99 16.96 -14.59
C ARG A 118 24.12 17.06 -13.35
N LYS A 119 22.83 16.78 -13.47
CA LYS A 119 21.89 16.95 -12.36
C LYS A 119 20.75 15.93 -12.38
N LEU A 120 20.27 15.60 -11.20
CA LEU A 120 18.99 14.92 -10.98
C LEU A 120 17.98 15.99 -10.55
N VAL A 121 16.90 16.17 -11.30
CA VAL A 121 15.85 17.17 -11.01
C VAL A 121 14.51 16.48 -10.90
N VAL A 122 13.70 16.91 -9.93
CA VAL A 122 12.40 16.29 -9.65
C VAL A 122 11.32 17.33 -9.77
N TYR A 123 10.28 17.01 -10.53
CA TYR A 123 9.11 17.86 -10.68
C TYR A 123 7.87 17.17 -10.14
N CYS A 124 7.01 17.91 -9.45
CA CYS A 124 5.65 17.47 -9.19
C CYS A 124 4.86 17.53 -10.50
N ILE A 125 4.32 16.39 -10.95
CA ILE A 125 3.61 16.31 -12.24
C ILE A 125 2.38 17.23 -12.26
N LYS A 126 1.66 17.31 -11.13
CA LYS A 126 0.42 18.09 -11.00
C LYS A 126 0.69 19.60 -11.02
N THR A 127 1.59 20.09 -10.17
CA THR A 127 1.86 21.53 -10.03
C THR A 127 2.88 22.04 -11.04
N ARG A 128 3.63 21.13 -11.70
CA ARG A 128 4.75 21.44 -12.61
C ARG A 128 5.88 22.21 -11.95
N GLN A 129 5.94 22.18 -10.62
CA GLN A 129 6.98 22.82 -9.84
C GLN A 129 8.13 21.86 -9.59
N GLU A 130 9.34 22.39 -9.59
CA GLU A 130 10.53 21.67 -9.14
C GLU A 130 10.42 21.47 -7.62
N VAL A 131 10.63 20.24 -7.16
CA VAL A 131 10.55 19.87 -5.74
C VAL A 131 11.89 19.43 -5.18
N PHE A 132 12.83 19.02 -6.04
CA PHE A 132 14.17 18.62 -5.63
C PHE A 132 15.17 18.80 -6.78
N ARG A 133 16.42 19.10 -6.41
CA ARG A 133 17.55 19.18 -7.32
C ARG A 133 18.81 18.70 -6.61
N HIS A 134 19.50 17.77 -7.26
CA HIS A 134 20.85 17.36 -6.91
C HIS A 134 21.79 17.67 -8.08
N ILE A 135 22.86 18.43 -7.82
CA ILE A 135 23.93 18.66 -8.78
C ILE A 135 25.06 17.71 -8.41
N PHE A 136 25.43 16.82 -9.31
CA PHE A 136 26.47 15.83 -9.03
C PHE A 136 27.83 16.52 -8.85
N PRO A 137 28.56 16.25 -7.75
CA PRO A 137 29.87 16.82 -7.52
C PRO A 137 30.94 16.15 -8.40
N ASP A 138 32.05 16.86 -8.63
CA ASP A 138 33.15 16.36 -9.47
C ASP A 138 33.93 15.24 -8.77
N SER A 139 33.75 15.05 -7.46
CA SER A 139 34.23 13.88 -6.72
C SER A 139 33.50 12.59 -7.10
N VAL A 140 32.26 12.68 -7.62
CA VAL A 140 31.45 11.52 -8.02
C VAL A 140 31.60 11.26 -9.51
N LEU A 141 31.63 12.32 -10.34
CA LEU A 141 31.65 12.22 -11.79
C LEU A 141 33.00 12.59 -12.40
N SER A 142 33.48 11.78 -13.33
CA SER A 142 34.61 12.11 -14.19
C SER A 142 34.14 12.74 -15.51
N GLU A 143 35.04 13.32 -16.30
CA GLU A 143 34.69 13.86 -17.63
C GLU A 143 34.04 12.82 -18.54
N SER A 144 34.53 11.58 -18.47
CA SER A 144 34.02 10.42 -19.19
C SER A 144 32.63 9.95 -18.75
N SER A 145 32.14 10.38 -17.58
CA SER A 145 30.83 9.97 -17.06
C SER A 145 29.67 10.28 -18.00
N MET A 146 28.82 9.29 -18.20
CA MET A 146 27.58 9.36 -18.97
C MET A 146 26.49 8.59 -18.22
N LEU A 147 25.54 9.30 -17.64
CA LEU A 147 24.46 8.77 -16.80
C LEU A 147 23.31 8.32 -17.71
N PHE A 148 23.00 7.02 -17.72
CA PHE A 148 22.03 6.45 -18.67
C PHE A 148 20.69 6.09 -18.07
N ASP A 149 20.68 5.39 -16.94
CA ASP A 149 19.44 4.91 -16.33
C ASP A 149 19.43 5.09 -14.81
N LEU A 150 18.24 5.06 -14.23
CA LEU A 150 18.04 5.20 -12.80
C LEU A 150 16.90 4.34 -12.26
N THR A 151 17.04 3.94 -10.99
CA THR A 151 15.97 3.30 -10.23
C THR A 151 15.84 3.99 -8.87
N LEU A 152 14.63 3.96 -8.32
CA LEU A 152 14.32 4.60 -7.04
C LEU A 152 14.36 3.55 -5.93
N ASP A 153 14.70 4.01 -4.73
CA ASP A 153 14.76 3.16 -3.54
C ASP A 153 14.12 3.88 -2.35
N ARG A 154 13.33 3.12 -1.59
CA ARG A 154 12.55 3.61 -0.47
C ARG A 154 13.15 3.16 0.85
N ASP A 155 13.29 4.12 1.73
CA ASP A 155 13.65 3.92 3.13
C ASP A 155 12.61 4.63 3.99
N GLN A 156 12.09 3.94 5.00
CA GLN A 156 11.06 4.48 5.91
C GLN A 156 9.82 5.09 5.20
N GLY A 157 9.39 4.51 4.08
CA GLY A 157 8.17 4.93 3.37
C GLY A 157 8.33 6.12 2.42
N ILE A 158 9.51 6.72 2.33
CA ILE A 158 9.83 7.79 1.38
C ILE A 158 10.86 7.32 0.35
N THR A 159 10.85 7.92 -0.84
CA THR A 159 11.94 7.76 -1.81
C THR A 159 13.16 8.50 -1.28
N ARG A 160 14.12 7.75 -0.73
CA ARG A 160 15.33 8.29 -0.08
C ARG A 160 16.55 8.13 -0.96
N TYR A 161 16.72 6.99 -1.62
CA TYR A 161 17.90 6.73 -2.42
C TYR A 161 17.53 6.66 -3.91
N VAL A 162 18.43 7.16 -4.75
CA VAL A 162 18.34 7.01 -6.20
C VAL A 162 19.63 6.37 -6.69
N TYR A 163 19.50 5.26 -7.40
CA TYR A 163 20.62 4.54 -7.97
C TYR A 163 20.72 4.87 -9.45
N VAL A 164 21.89 5.31 -9.90
CA VAL A 164 22.14 5.81 -11.25
C VAL A 164 23.27 5.03 -11.90
N ALA A 165 23.03 4.53 -13.10
CA ALA A 165 24.02 3.81 -13.90
C ALA A 165 24.85 4.79 -14.76
N ASP A 166 26.16 4.83 -14.53
CA ASP A 166 27.12 5.53 -15.39
C ASP A 166 27.79 4.53 -16.34
N SER A 167 27.26 4.42 -17.56
CA SER A 167 27.63 3.36 -18.50
C SER A 167 29.00 3.54 -19.15
N ILE A 168 29.65 4.70 -19.02
CA ILE A 168 30.96 4.95 -19.64
C ILE A 168 32.06 4.99 -18.59
N ALA A 169 31.82 5.58 -17.42
CA ALA A 169 32.77 5.50 -16.31
C ALA A 169 32.65 4.18 -15.53
N ASN A 170 31.67 3.31 -15.85
CA ASN A 170 31.41 2.03 -15.21
C ASN A 170 31.18 2.16 -13.70
N LYS A 171 30.31 3.09 -13.31
CA LYS A 171 29.99 3.38 -11.91
C LYS A 171 28.52 3.15 -11.62
N LEU A 172 28.24 2.66 -10.41
CA LEU A 172 26.93 2.74 -9.79
C LEU A 172 26.94 3.90 -8.81
N ILE A 173 26.20 4.97 -9.13
CA ILE A 173 26.12 6.18 -8.32
C ILE A 173 24.88 6.11 -7.44
N ILE A 174 25.02 6.54 -6.19
CA ILE A 174 23.94 6.62 -5.20
C ILE A 174 23.74 8.08 -4.85
N VAL A 175 22.49 8.53 -4.88
CA VAL A 175 22.07 9.83 -4.35
C VAL A 175 21.20 9.59 -3.13
N ASP A 176 21.57 10.13 -1.97
CA ASP A 176 20.70 10.21 -0.80
C ASP A 176 19.96 11.55 -0.85
N VAL A 177 18.66 11.49 -1.14
CA VAL A 177 17.76 12.62 -1.31
C VAL A 177 17.62 13.42 -0.01
N VAL A 178 17.68 12.75 1.15
CA VAL A 178 17.49 13.38 2.46
C VAL A 178 18.69 14.26 2.81
N THR A 179 19.90 13.75 2.58
CA THR A 179 21.14 14.49 2.84
C THR A 179 21.58 15.35 1.64
N ASN A 180 20.95 15.14 0.48
CA ASN A 180 21.37 15.66 -0.82
C ASN A 180 22.83 15.34 -1.18
N GLY A 181 23.37 14.25 -0.62
CA GLY A 181 24.71 13.75 -0.87
C GLY A 181 24.73 12.67 -1.96
N SER A 182 25.91 12.42 -2.53
CA SER A 182 26.11 11.30 -3.45
C SER A 182 27.50 10.67 -3.34
N TRP A 183 27.57 9.38 -3.64
CA TRP A 183 28.78 8.55 -3.70
C TRP A 183 28.63 7.53 -4.83
N PHE A 184 29.66 6.73 -5.07
CA PHE A 184 29.61 5.69 -6.10
C PHE A 184 30.40 4.45 -5.72
N PHE A 185 30.07 3.34 -6.35
CA PHE A 185 30.89 2.13 -6.40
C PHE A 185 31.37 1.87 -7.83
N SER A 186 32.56 1.30 -7.94
CA SER A 186 33.12 0.75 -9.18
C SER A 186 33.45 -0.71 -8.95
N HIS A 187 33.11 -1.58 -9.89
CA HIS A 187 33.38 -3.01 -9.80
C HIS A 187 33.48 -3.63 -11.21
N PRO A 188 34.28 -4.69 -11.44
CA PRO A 188 34.40 -5.35 -12.75
C PRO A 188 33.06 -5.82 -13.35
N SER A 189 32.05 -6.12 -12.53
CA SER A 189 30.68 -6.43 -12.97
C SER A 189 29.99 -5.31 -13.75
N MET A 190 30.48 -4.06 -13.63
CA MET A 190 29.94 -2.87 -14.29
C MET A 190 30.65 -2.53 -15.59
N VAL A 191 31.68 -3.31 -15.96
CA VAL A 191 32.49 -3.10 -17.17
C VAL A 191 31.96 -4.01 -18.29
N GLY A 192 31.78 -3.45 -19.48
CA GLY A 192 31.40 -4.23 -20.66
C GLY A 192 32.51 -5.17 -21.13
N GLU A 193 32.13 -6.34 -21.66
CA GLU A 193 33.01 -7.34 -22.22
C GLU A 193 33.20 -7.10 -23.72
N ALA A 194 34.45 -7.01 -24.18
CA ALA A 194 34.75 -6.72 -25.59
C ALA A 194 34.18 -7.77 -26.55
N SER A 195 34.09 -9.03 -26.13
CA SER A 195 33.49 -10.15 -26.88
C SER A 195 31.99 -10.00 -27.09
N ALA A 196 31.31 -9.23 -26.25
CA ALA A 196 29.87 -8.93 -26.34
C ALA A 196 29.61 -7.49 -26.83
N GLY A 197 30.56 -6.90 -27.57
CA GLY A 197 30.41 -5.53 -28.06
C GLY A 197 29.55 -5.37 -29.32
N ASN A 198 29.35 -6.45 -30.09
CA ASN A 198 28.56 -6.44 -31.32
C ASN A 198 27.09 -6.72 -31.01
N ILE A 199 26.23 -5.72 -31.23
CA ILE A 199 24.78 -5.84 -31.09
C ILE A 199 24.18 -5.88 -32.48
N THR A 200 23.51 -6.98 -32.84
CA THR A 200 22.91 -7.15 -34.17
C THR A 200 21.40 -7.14 -34.07
N VAL A 201 20.76 -6.19 -34.75
CA VAL A 201 19.29 -6.05 -34.79
C VAL A 201 18.88 -6.03 -36.25
N ASN A 202 17.99 -6.94 -36.65
CA ASN A 202 17.48 -7.04 -38.02
C ASN A 202 18.57 -7.10 -39.11
N GLY A 203 19.66 -7.81 -38.83
CA GLY A 203 20.79 -7.98 -39.76
C GLY A 203 21.80 -6.83 -39.78
N GLU A 204 21.54 -5.72 -39.08
CA GLU A 204 22.47 -4.60 -38.95
C GLU A 204 23.21 -4.68 -37.61
N THR A 205 24.54 -4.57 -37.65
CA THR A 205 25.39 -4.65 -36.45
C THR A 205 25.89 -3.25 -36.05
N ILE A 206 25.70 -2.90 -34.78
CA ILE A 206 26.34 -1.74 -34.13
C ILE A 206 27.31 -2.21 -33.05
N PHE A 207 28.39 -1.46 -32.87
CA PHE A 207 29.37 -1.73 -31.81
C PHE A 207 29.15 -0.84 -30.59
N SER A 208 29.18 -1.45 -29.40
CA SER A 208 29.09 -0.79 -28.10
C SER A 208 30.11 -1.35 -27.13
N ARG A 209 30.72 -0.47 -26.32
CA ARG A 209 31.52 -0.88 -25.15
C ARG A 209 30.80 -0.55 -23.83
N GLY A 210 29.49 -0.35 -23.88
CA GLY A 210 28.72 0.17 -22.76
C GLY A 210 28.80 -0.74 -21.53
N GLY A 211 29.16 -0.16 -20.39
CA GLY A 211 29.12 -0.78 -19.07
C GLY A 211 27.71 -0.83 -18.50
N ILE A 212 27.61 -0.77 -17.16
CA ILE A 212 26.37 -0.80 -16.39
C ILE A 212 25.30 0.13 -16.99
N ASN A 213 24.10 -0.39 -17.24
CA ASN A 213 23.00 0.40 -17.80
C ASN A 213 21.66 -0.03 -17.18
N GLY A 214 21.06 -1.12 -17.69
CA GLY A 214 19.77 -1.59 -17.15
C GLY A 214 19.90 -1.89 -15.67
N ILE A 215 19.15 -1.14 -14.86
CA ILE A 215 19.19 -1.16 -13.39
C ILE A 215 17.77 -1.08 -12.83
N SER A 216 17.44 -1.93 -11.85
CA SER A 216 16.14 -1.86 -11.20
C SER A 216 16.16 -2.45 -9.79
N THR A 217 15.42 -1.83 -8.88
CA THR A 217 15.30 -2.23 -7.47
C THR A 217 14.19 -3.29 -7.32
N THR A 218 14.33 -4.18 -6.34
CA THR A 218 13.24 -5.06 -5.91
C THR A 218 12.11 -4.29 -5.25
N SER A 219 10.93 -4.88 -5.26
CA SER A 219 9.71 -4.31 -4.69
C SER A 219 9.73 -4.19 -3.16
N ASP A 220 10.56 -5.00 -2.50
CA ASP A 220 10.84 -4.91 -1.06
C ASP A 220 12.06 -4.04 -0.73
N PHE A 221 12.67 -3.42 -1.75
CA PHE A 221 13.80 -2.52 -1.64
C PHE A 221 15.05 -3.13 -1.00
N LYS A 222 15.22 -4.45 -1.07
CA LYS A 222 16.38 -5.16 -0.51
C LYS A 222 17.53 -5.37 -1.49
N PHE A 223 17.25 -5.44 -2.78
CA PHE A 223 18.27 -5.70 -3.79
C PHE A 223 18.12 -4.78 -4.99
N VAL A 224 19.25 -4.50 -5.63
CA VAL A 224 19.31 -3.93 -6.98
C VAL A 224 19.84 -4.98 -7.91
N TYR A 225 19.15 -5.15 -9.03
CA TYR A 225 19.62 -5.94 -10.15
C TYR A 225 20.10 -5.02 -11.25
N TYR A 226 21.20 -5.41 -11.91
CA TYR A 226 21.73 -4.64 -13.01
C TYR A 226 22.52 -5.48 -14.00
N PHE A 227 22.83 -4.87 -15.15
CA PHE A 227 23.71 -5.45 -16.15
C PHE A 227 24.39 -4.40 -17.03
N CYS A 228 25.42 -4.84 -17.76
CA CYS A 228 26.08 -4.03 -18.77
C CYS A 228 25.40 -4.15 -20.14
N VAL A 229 25.53 -3.12 -20.98
CA VAL A 229 25.08 -3.17 -22.38
C VAL A 229 25.88 -4.19 -23.17
N ALA A 230 27.21 -4.19 -23.04
CA ALA A 230 28.10 -5.14 -23.70
C ALA A 230 28.39 -6.35 -22.81
N SER A 231 27.36 -7.01 -22.27
CA SER A 231 27.50 -8.28 -21.53
C SER A 231 26.16 -9.01 -21.47
N PHE A 232 26.19 -10.33 -21.36
CA PHE A 232 25.00 -11.14 -21.12
C PHE A 232 24.77 -11.49 -19.64
N LYS A 233 25.70 -11.13 -18.76
CA LYS A 233 25.64 -11.44 -17.31
C LYS A 233 24.70 -10.50 -16.60
N THR A 234 23.93 -11.04 -15.65
CA THR A 234 23.05 -10.28 -14.75
C THR A 234 23.61 -10.34 -13.34
N TRP A 235 23.60 -9.21 -12.65
CA TRP A 235 24.18 -9.04 -11.33
C TRP A 235 23.14 -8.58 -10.32
N GLN A 236 23.39 -8.90 -9.06
CA GLN A 236 22.59 -8.54 -7.89
C GLN A 236 23.52 -7.92 -6.84
N ILE A 237 23.04 -6.91 -6.12
CA ILE A 237 23.70 -6.33 -4.96
C ILE A 237 22.65 -5.95 -3.89
N PRO A 238 22.88 -6.22 -2.59
CA PRO A 238 21.99 -5.76 -1.53
C PRO A 238 21.99 -4.23 -1.41
N THR A 239 20.81 -3.62 -1.26
CA THR A 239 20.67 -2.18 -1.04
C THR A 239 21.32 -1.73 0.26
N GLY A 240 21.41 -2.61 1.28
CA GLY A 240 22.11 -2.32 2.54
C GLY A 240 23.56 -1.88 2.34
N ILE A 241 24.26 -2.46 1.36
CA ILE A 241 25.62 -2.05 0.98
C ILE A 241 25.59 -0.70 0.29
N LEU A 242 24.69 -0.54 -0.68
CA LEU A 242 24.56 0.71 -1.46
C LEU A 242 24.20 1.92 -0.59
N ARG A 243 23.37 1.73 0.43
CA ARG A 243 22.87 2.78 1.35
C ARG A 243 23.92 3.24 2.36
N ASN A 244 24.99 2.47 2.56
CA ASN A 244 26.05 2.81 3.48
C ASN A 244 27.15 3.61 2.75
N PRO A 245 27.26 4.93 2.95
CA PRO A 245 28.30 5.74 2.29
C PRO A 245 29.72 5.42 2.77
N SER A 246 29.86 4.66 3.88
CA SER A 246 31.15 4.19 4.40
C SER A 246 31.51 2.78 3.94
N ALA A 247 30.65 2.09 3.18
CA ALA A 247 31.01 0.82 2.57
C ALA A 247 32.06 1.04 1.48
N ASP A 248 33.12 0.24 1.50
CA ASP A 248 34.21 0.32 0.56
C ASP A 248 34.03 -0.67 -0.62
N SER A 249 35.02 -0.74 -1.50
CA SER A 249 35.01 -1.67 -2.63
C SER A 249 35.04 -3.13 -2.20
N ILE A 250 35.58 -3.45 -1.02
CA ILE A 250 35.65 -4.82 -0.50
C ILE A 250 34.25 -5.26 -0.08
N ALA A 251 33.54 -4.43 0.68
CA ALA A 251 32.16 -4.70 1.06
C ALA A 251 31.25 -4.87 -0.17
N PHE A 252 31.49 -4.11 -1.25
CA PHE A 252 30.77 -4.31 -2.51
C PHE A 252 31.12 -5.65 -3.17
N ASP A 253 32.41 -5.96 -3.32
CA ASP A 253 32.91 -7.19 -3.96
C ASP A 253 32.41 -8.46 -3.24
N GLU A 254 32.41 -8.46 -1.91
CA GLU A 254 31.93 -9.59 -1.10
C GLU A 254 30.42 -9.85 -1.23
N ASN A 255 29.64 -8.84 -1.65
CA ASN A 255 28.17 -8.90 -1.66
C ASN A 255 27.57 -8.87 -3.07
N VAL A 256 28.35 -8.55 -4.10
CA VAL A 256 27.88 -8.55 -5.48
C VAL A 256 27.90 -9.97 -6.04
N ARG A 257 26.81 -10.36 -6.69
CA ARG A 257 26.65 -11.73 -7.20
C ARG A 257 26.17 -11.77 -8.64
N MET A 258 26.75 -12.66 -9.45
CA MET A 258 26.23 -13.00 -10.78
C MET A 258 25.11 -14.04 -10.64
N ILE A 259 23.92 -13.70 -11.12
CA ILE A 259 22.73 -14.56 -10.95
C ILE A 259 22.41 -15.43 -12.18
N GLY A 260 22.95 -15.08 -13.34
CA GLY A 260 22.78 -15.85 -14.58
C GLY A 260 22.98 -15.02 -15.86
N ILE A 261 22.72 -15.67 -17.00
CA ILE A 261 23.02 -15.18 -18.35
C ILE A 261 21.73 -15.01 -19.15
N ARG A 262 21.49 -13.82 -19.73
CA ARG A 262 20.25 -13.45 -20.46
C ARG A 262 20.18 -13.93 -21.92
N GLN A 263 21.29 -14.38 -22.49
CA GLN A 263 21.44 -14.79 -23.90
C GLN A 263 21.32 -13.68 -24.96
N HIS A 264 20.75 -12.53 -24.63
CA HIS A 264 20.54 -11.41 -25.55
C HIS A 264 20.99 -10.08 -24.93
N HIS A 265 21.34 -9.11 -25.77
CA HIS A 265 21.65 -7.77 -25.30
C HIS A 265 20.37 -7.08 -24.82
N ALA A 266 20.54 -6.26 -23.78
CA ALA A 266 19.49 -5.49 -23.18
C ALA A 266 20.03 -4.10 -22.80
N VAL A 267 19.18 -3.08 -22.87
CA VAL A 267 19.55 -1.68 -22.57
C VAL A 267 18.77 -1.06 -21.42
N SER A 268 17.64 -1.65 -21.03
CA SER A 268 16.82 -1.21 -19.91
C SER A 268 16.31 -2.38 -19.08
N LEU A 269 16.05 -2.11 -17.80
CA LEU A 269 15.50 -3.07 -16.85
C LEU A 269 14.40 -2.40 -16.05
N THR A 270 13.27 -3.07 -15.90
CA THR A 270 12.22 -2.63 -14.97
C THR A 270 11.67 -3.82 -14.21
N SER A 271 11.27 -3.61 -12.97
CA SER A 271 10.64 -4.62 -12.12
C SER A 271 9.17 -4.29 -11.86
N GLY A 272 8.38 -5.35 -11.82
CA GLY A 272 7.11 -5.36 -11.12
C GLY A 272 7.28 -5.84 -9.68
N THR A 273 6.17 -6.18 -9.04
CA THR A 273 6.17 -6.80 -7.71
C THR A 273 6.85 -8.17 -7.69
N ARG A 274 6.74 -8.94 -8.78
CA ARG A 274 7.14 -10.35 -8.83
C ARG A 274 8.19 -10.67 -9.87
N SER A 275 8.24 -9.90 -10.95
CA SER A 275 9.09 -10.19 -12.11
C SER A 275 9.95 -9.02 -12.53
N PHE A 276 10.99 -9.30 -13.29
CA PHE A 276 11.76 -8.30 -14.03
C PHE A 276 11.49 -8.43 -15.53
N PHE A 277 11.62 -7.31 -16.23
CA PHE A 277 11.40 -7.19 -17.66
C PHE A 277 12.59 -6.47 -18.30
N PHE A 278 13.14 -7.04 -19.36
CA PHE A 278 14.26 -6.49 -20.12
C PHE A 278 14.12 -6.86 -21.61
N PRO A 279 14.58 -5.99 -22.54
CA PRO A 279 14.53 -6.30 -23.96
C PRO A 279 15.54 -7.40 -24.32
N ALA A 280 15.22 -8.15 -25.36
CA ALA A 280 16.12 -9.08 -26.04
C ALA A 280 16.29 -8.61 -27.49
N LEU A 281 17.31 -7.76 -27.70
CA LEU A 281 17.44 -6.95 -28.91
C LEU A 281 17.61 -7.78 -30.19
N GLU A 282 18.37 -8.89 -30.14
CA GLU A 282 18.64 -9.71 -31.33
C GLU A 282 17.40 -10.43 -31.87
N ILE A 283 16.42 -10.69 -31.00
CA ILE A 283 15.21 -11.45 -31.34
C ILE A 283 13.95 -10.57 -31.35
N ASN A 284 14.12 -9.25 -31.24
CA ASN A 284 13.03 -8.28 -31.23
C ASN A 284 11.93 -8.63 -30.21
N ASP A 285 12.32 -8.96 -28.97
CA ASP A 285 11.37 -9.39 -27.93
C ASP A 285 11.63 -8.69 -26.59
N ILE A 286 10.70 -8.86 -25.66
CA ILE A 286 10.87 -8.52 -24.24
C ILE A 286 10.83 -9.83 -23.46
N LEU A 287 11.85 -10.05 -22.64
CA LEU A 287 11.92 -11.18 -21.73
C LEU A 287 11.36 -10.78 -20.37
N LYS A 288 10.55 -11.66 -19.80
CA LYS A 288 10.08 -11.64 -18.43
C LYS A 288 10.87 -12.68 -17.64
N TRP A 289 11.46 -12.28 -16.52
CA TRP A 289 12.03 -13.18 -15.52
C TRP A 289 11.09 -13.28 -14.32
N ASP A 290 10.54 -14.47 -14.04
CA ASP A 290 9.72 -14.71 -12.84
C ASP A 290 10.61 -14.95 -11.60
N ARG A 291 11.13 -13.84 -11.06
CA ARG A 291 11.97 -13.83 -9.87
C ARG A 291 11.34 -14.59 -8.71
N THR A 292 10.03 -14.44 -8.48
CA THR A 292 9.36 -15.09 -7.35
C THR A 292 9.38 -16.62 -7.48
N GLN A 293 9.18 -17.13 -8.69
CA GLN A 293 9.31 -18.57 -8.95
C GLN A 293 10.74 -19.06 -8.71
N ASP A 294 11.75 -18.31 -9.15
CA ASP A 294 13.15 -18.70 -8.93
C ASP A 294 13.54 -18.63 -7.43
N ILE A 295 13.04 -17.66 -6.66
CA ILE A 295 13.21 -17.64 -5.19
C ILE A 295 12.61 -18.89 -4.56
N GLN A 296 11.44 -19.35 -5.01
CA GLN A 296 10.82 -20.55 -4.47
C GLN A 296 11.65 -21.81 -4.75
N ILE A 297 12.38 -21.83 -5.87
CA ILE A 297 13.27 -22.92 -6.24
C ILE A 297 14.57 -22.87 -5.42
N ASP A 298 15.16 -21.68 -5.25
CA ASP A 298 16.45 -21.50 -4.59
C ASP A 298 16.35 -21.31 -3.06
N GLY A 299 15.16 -21.10 -2.53
CA GLY A 299 14.86 -20.94 -1.11
C GLY A 299 14.96 -19.50 -0.61
N SER A 300 15.77 -18.64 -1.23
CA SER A 300 15.88 -17.22 -0.86
C SER A 300 16.33 -16.31 -2.00
N GLU A 301 16.14 -15.00 -1.84
CA GLU A 301 16.53 -13.99 -2.83
C GLU A 301 18.06 -13.81 -2.88
N GLU A 302 18.75 -14.06 -1.76
CA GLU A 302 20.21 -14.04 -1.66
C GLU A 302 20.85 -15.10 -2.58
N GLU A 303 20.17 -16.23 -2.80
CA GLU A 303 20.68 -17.35 -3.60
C GLU A 303 20.04 -17.47 -5.00
N VAL A 304 19.05 -16.63 -5.33
CA VAL A 304 18.23 -16.74 -6.54
C VAL A 304 19.03 -16.79 -7.85
N LYS A 305 18.71 -17.68 -8.78
CA LYS A 305 19.34 -17.69 -10.12
C LYS A 305 18.33 -17.37 -11.20
N LEU A 306 18.80 -16.70 -12.25
CA LEU A 306 18.01 -16.35 -13.42
C LEU A 306 17.72 -17.60 -14.26
N ARG A 307 16.57 -18.27 -14.05
CA ARG A 307 16.19 -19.47 -14.83
C ARG A 307 14.87 -19.32 -15.57
N THR A 308 13.90 -18.64 -14.99
CA THR A 308 12.51 -18.58 -15.50
C THR A 308 12.31 -17.46 -16.52
N LEU A 309 12.99 -17.56 -17.66
CA LEU A 309 12.86 -16.59 -18.76
C LEU A 309 11.70 -16.95 -19.70
N GLN A 310 10.73 -16.04 -19.80
CA GLN A 310 9.60 -16.14 -20.71
C GLN A 310 9.64 -15.01 -21.74
N ARG A 311 9.44 -15.35 -23.02
CA ARG A 311 9.20 -14.37 -24.08
C ARG A 311 7.79 -13.79 -23.99
N LEU A 312 7.67 -12.47 -24.07
CA LEU A 312 6.37 -11.80 -24.08
C LEU A 312 5.77 -11.64 -25.48
N SER A 313 6.62 -11.59 -26.51
CA SER A 313 6.30 -11.55 -27.93
C SER A 313 5.16 -10.59 -28.28
N PRO A 314 5.30 -9.28 -28.02
CA PRO A 314 4.26 -8.32 -28.35
C PRO A 314 4.01 -8.25 -29.86
N THR A 315 2.77 -7.99 -30.24
CA THR A 315 2.30 -8.02 -31.65
C THR A 315 2.78 -6.85 -32.51
N THR A 316 3.44 -5.85 -31.92
CA THR A 316 3.99 -4.67 -32.60
C THR A 316 5.44 -4.91 -32.98
N GLY A 317 5.87 -4.45 -34.16
CA GLY A 317 7.23 -4.60 -34.70
C GLY A 317 8.35 -4.01 -33.82
N LEU A 318 8.69 -4.72 -32.75
CA LEU A 318 9.83 -4.44 -31.90
C LEU A 318 11.10 -4.42 -32.75
N ASN A 319 11.95 -3.43 -32.47
CA ASN A 319 13.27 -3.32 -33.05
C ASN A 319 14.26 -3.17 -31.88
N PHE A 320 14.47 -1.92 -31.45
CA PHE A 320 15.30 -1.58 -30.32
C PHE A 320 14.37 -1.13 -29.19
N ALA A 321 13.94 -2.07 -28.35
CA ALA A 321 13.13 -1.77 -27.17
C ALA A 321 13.99 -1.13 -26.07
N ASP A 322 13.48 -0.06 -25.49
CA ASP A 322 14.08 0.68 -24.39
C ASP A 322 12.96 1.18 -23.45
N GLY A 323 13.29 2.03 -22.47
CA GLY A 323 12.35 2.81 -21.65
C GLY A 323 11.08 2.04 -21.30
N MET A 324 11.15 1.14 -20.32
CA MET A 324 10.04 0.29 -19.93
C MET A 324 9.54 0.61 -18.53
N HIS A 325 8.22 0.64 -18.36
CA HIS A 325 7.62 0.82 -17.04
C HIS A 325 6.24 0.17 -16.91
N ILE A 326 5.82 -0.10 -15.67
CA ILE A 326 4.57 -0.80 -15.36
C ILE A 326 3.57 0.20 -14.76
N ASP A 327 2.37 0.22 -15.32
CA ASP A 327 1.24 0.99 -14.79
C ASP A 327 -0.07 0.23 -15.04
N ASN A 328 -0.87 0.05 -13.98
CA ASN A 328 -2.19 -0.60 -14.03
C ASN A 328 -2.17 -1.98 -14.70
N GLY A 329 -1.22 -2.85 -14.35
CA GLY A 329 -1.11 -4.20 -14.90
C GLY A 329 -0.47 -4.31 -16.29
N PHE A 330 -0.16 -3.19 -16.95
CA PHE A 330 0.48 -3.17 -18.27
C PHE A 330 1.95 -2.77 -18.17
N LEU A 331 2.80 -3.49 -18.90
CA LEU A 331 4.14 -3.06 -19.23
C LEU A 331 4.07 -2.15 -20.45
N TYR A 332 4.37 -0.87 -20.27
CA TYR A 332 4.57 0.10 -21.33
C TYR A 332 6.04 0.08 -21.73
N PHE A 333 6.30 0.27 -23.02
CA PHE A 333 7.64 0.28 -23.56
C PHE A 333 7.73 1.22 -24.76
N VAL A 334 8.89 1.83 -24.95
CA VAL A 334 9.25 2.46 -26.21
C VAL A 334 10.06 1.47 -27.05
N THR A 335 9.79 1.42 -28.34
CA THR A 335 10.66 0.75 -29.30
C THR A 335 10.97 1.69 -30.44
N ASN A 336 12.21 1.68 -30.90
CA ASN A 336 12.69 2.53 -31.97
C ASN A 336 13.66 1.78 -32.89
N LYS A 337 14.09 2.40 -33.98
CA LYS A 337 15.14 1.88 -34.87
C LYS A 337 16.50 2.52 -34.55
N PHE A 338 16.96 2.46 -33.29
CA PHE A 338 18.19 3.13 -32.85
C PHE A 338 19.44 2.71 -33.62
N HIS A 339 19.53 1.44 -34.03
CA HIS A 339 20.62 0.94 -34.87
C HIS A 339 20.72 1.73 -36.19
N LYS A 340 19.60 1.89 -36.90
CA LYS A 340 19.50 2.75 -38.10
C LYS A 340 19.77 4.23 -37.80
N PHE A 341 19.27 4.76 -36.68
CA PHE A 341 19.54 6.16 -36.27
C PHE A 341 21.04 6.41 -36.13
N ARG A 342 21.76 5.45 -35.53
CA ARG A 342 23.20 5.53 -35.31
C ARG A 342 24.00 5.39 -36.60
N LEU A 343 23.53 4.55 -37.54
CA LEU A 343 24.13 4.36 -38.85
C LEU A 343 23.77 5.47 -39.85
N GLY A 344 22.78 6.31 -39.54
CA GLY A 344 22.30 7.37 -40.44
C GLY A 344 21.42 6.84 -41.57
N THR A 345 20.81 5.66 -41.40
CA THR A 345 20.02 4.93 -42.42
C THR A 345 18.53 4.88 -42.10
N LEU A 346 18.02 5.75 -41.22
CA LEU A 346 16.60 5.85 -40.95
C LEU A 346 15.83 6.35 -42.19
N ASP A 347 14.75 5.64 -42.50
CA ASP A 347 13.78 6.08 -43.49
C ASP A 347 12.76 7.03 -42.87
N PHE A 348 12.61 8.22 -43.43
CA PHE A 348 11.61 9.21 -43.02
C PHE A 348 10.45 9.36 -44.02
N SER A 349 10.41 8.60 -45.13
CA SER A 349 9.25 8.55 -46.03
C SER A 349 8.08 7.80 -45.40
N GLY A 350 8.39 6.78 -44.59
CA GLY A 350 7.42 5.89 -43.95
C GLY A 350 7.23 4.56 -44.66
N ASP A 351 8.00 4.30 -45.73
CA ASP A 351 7.96 3.05 -46.49
C ASP A 351 8.41 1.85 -45.63
N ASP A 352 9.36 2.08 -44.72
CA ASP A 352 9.81 1.09 -43.72
C ASP A 352 8.90 1.03 -42.46
N GLY A 353 7.74 1.66 -42.48
CA GLY A 353 6.86 1.79 -41.32
C GLY A 353 7.39 2.75 -40.24
N PRO A 354 6.77 2.79 -39.04
CA PRO A 354 7.14 3.76 -38.01
C PRO A 354 8.54 3.54 -37.46
N ASN A 355 9.26 4.63 -37.22
CA ASN A 355 10.60 4.63 -36.61
C ASN A 355 10.56 4.59 -35.08
N TYR A 356 9.48 5.09 -34.49
CA TYR A 356 9.28 5.15 -33.05
C TYR A 356 7.87 4.67 -32.73
N THR A 357 7.76 3.78 -31.75
CA THR A 357 6.49 3.25 -31.28
C THR A 357 6.47 3.23 -29.76
N ILE A 358 5.34 3.64 -29.17
CA ILE A 358 5.05 3.35 -27.77
C ILE A 358 3.95 2.29 -27.74
N GLY A 359 4.32 1.14 -27.17
CA GLY A 359 3.47 -0.04 -27.00
C GLY A 359 3.14 -0.29 -25.54
N LYS A 360 2.16 -1.16 -25.33
CA LYS A 360 1.94 -1.77 -24.02
C LYS A 360 1.47 -3.20 -24.17
N ILE A 361 1.84 -4.04 -23.22
CA ILE A 361 1.38 -5.43 -23.12
C ILE A 361 0.91 -5.70 -21.69
N PHE A 362 -0.17 -6.46 -21.53
CA PHE A 362 -0.66 -6.82 -20.20
C PHE A 362 0.25 -7.87 -19.59
N VAL A 363 0.79 -7.59 -18.41
CA VAL A 363 1.69 -8.50 -17.67
C VAL A 363 1.12 -8.91 -16.30
N GLY A 364 0.03 -8.26 -15.85
CA GLY A 364 -0.64 -8.58 -14.59
C GLY A 364 0.19 -8.29 -13.35
N GLU A 365 1.05 -7.26 -13.42
CA GLU A 365 1.89 -6.81 -12.29
C GLU A 365 1.74 -5.32 -12.05
N GLU A 366 2.01 -4.90 -10.82
CA GLU A 366 2.11 -3.50 -10.44
C GLU A 366 3.59 -3.08 -10.39
N SER A 367 3.83 -1.77 -10.53
CA SER A 367 5.16 -1.19 -10.37
C SER A 367 5.78 -1.58 -9.03
N TYR A 368 7.08 -1.90 -9.01
CA TYR A 368 7.82 -2.18 -7.76
C TYR A 368 7.69 -1.05 -6.72
N LEU A 369 7.47 0.20 -7.17
CA LEU A 369 7.30 1.35 -6.29
C LEU A 369 5.98 1.37 -5.53
N LEU A 370 4.97 0.60 -5.94
CA LEU A 370 3.70 0.46 -5.23
C LEU A 370 3.74 -0.61 -4.14
N ALA A 371 4.77 -1.45 -4.10
CA ALA A 371 4.79 -2.68 -3.31
C ALA A 371 5.03 -2.52 -1.80
N GLN A 372 5.13 -1.29 -1.30
CA GLN A 372 4.93 -0.99 0.12
C GLN A 372 3.44 -0.88 0.52
N ILE A 373 2.53 -1.04 -0.45
CA ILE A 373 1.20 -1.58 -0.20
C ILE A 373 1.39 -3.09 -0.11
N ILE A 374 1.25 -3.68 1.08
CA ILE A 374 1.12 -5.13 1.18
C ILE A 374 -0.19 -5.45 0.45
N ASP A 375 -0.18 -5.86 -0.82
CA ASP A 375 -1.42 -6.22 -1.55
C ASP A 375 -2.00 -7.52 -0.98
N GLY A 376 -2.56 -7.45 0.21
CA GLY A 376 -3.64 -8.35 0.56
C GLY A 376 -4.84 -7.87 -0.25
N LYS A 377 -5.02 -8.42 -1.46
CA LYS A 377 -6.21 -8.13 -2.27
C LYS A 377 -7.44 -8.26 -1.39
N THR A 378 -8.15 -7.15 -1.21
CA THR A 378 -9.40 -7.16 -0.46
C THR A 378 -10.36 -8.11 -1.15
N LYS A 379 -10.68 -9.22 -0.49
CA LYS A 379 -11.66 -10.20 -0.97
C LYS A 379 -12.98 -9.98 -0.27
N ILE A 380 -13.99 -9.57 -1.04
CA ILE A 380 -15.35 -9.43 -0.54
C ILE A 380 -16.00 -10.82 -0.41
N MET A 381 -16.60 -11.09 0.74
CA MET A 381 -17.26 -12.36 1.05
C MET A 381 -18.77 -12.24 1.09
N HIS A 382 -19.25 -11.13 1.66
CA HIS A 382 -20.66 -10.82 1.81
C HIS A 382 -20.89 -9.34 1.55
N GLU A 383 -21.99 -9.01 0.89
CA GLU A 383 -22.39 -7.65 0.56
C GLU A 383 -23.91 -7.53 0.68
N TRP A 384 -24.35 -6.33 1.09
CA TRP A 384 -25.75 -5.98 1.21
C TRP A 384 -25.96 -4.52 0.86
N VAL A 385 -26.95 -4.23 0.02
CA VAL A 385 -27.57 -2.90 -0.04
C VAL A 385 -28.44 -2.72 1.21
N THR A 386 -29.31 -3.70 1.47
CA THR A 386 -30.14 -3.77 2.68
C THR A 386 -29.93 -5.11 3.36
N LEU A 387 -29.79 -5.11 4.69
CA LEU A 387 -29.59 -6.33 5.46
C LEU A 387 -30.87 -7.16 5.51
N GLU A 388 -30.73 -8.49 5.48
CA GLU A 388 -31.87 -9.41 5.47
C GLU A 388 -31.67 -10.56 6.45
N TYR A 389 -32.74 -10.93 7.15
CA TYR A 389 -32.77 -12.11 8.01
C TYR A 389 -33.23 -13.38 7.27
N ASP A 390 -32.65 -14.52 7.62
CA ASP A 390 -33.03 -15.87 7.16
C ASP A 390 -34.29 -16.36 7.90
N PHE A 391 -35.41 -15.62 7.75
CA PHE A 391 -36.71 -15.99 8.30
C PHE A 391 -37.63 -16.61 7.24
N PRO A 392 -38.48 -17.59 7.61
CA PRO A 392 -39.55 -18.05 6.73
C PRO A 392 -40.44 -16.89 6.28
N SER A 393 -40.91 -16.89 5.03
CA SER A 393 -41.68 -15.78 4.46
C SER A 393 -42.90 -15.34 5.30
N PRO A 394 -43.72 -16.24 5.88
CA PRO A 394 -44.85 -15.83 6.73
C PRO A 394 -44.38 -15.06 7.98
N MET A 395 -43.28 -15.50 8.59
CA MET A 395 -42.71 -14.86 9.76
C MET A 395 -42.09 -13.50 9.40
N LYS A 396 -41.35 -13.41 8.29
CA LYS A 396 -40.78 -12.15 7.80
C LYS A 396 -41.88 -11.11 7.56
N ARG A 397 -42.97 -11.51 6.90
CA ARG A 397 -44.14 -10.64 6.67
C ARG A 397 -44.77 -10.17 7.98
N SER A 398 -45.03 -11.10 8.90
CA SER A 398 -45.58 -10.76 10.21
C SER A 398 -44.72 -9.78 11.02
N LEU A 399 -43.39 -9.94 10.98
CA LEU A 399 -42.46 -9.01 11.64
C LEU A 399 -42.44 -7.63 11.00
N ILE A 400 -42.56 -7.54 9.67
CA ILE A 400 -42.65 -6.27 8.94
C ILE A 400 -43.98 -5.57 9.26
N ASP A 401 -45.10 -6.29 9.19
CA ASP A 401 -46.44 -5.74 9.46
C ASP A 401 -46.56 -5.19 10.90
N GLN A 402 -45.85 -5.82 11.86
CA GLN A 402 -45.78 -5.36 13.25
C GLN A 402 -44.70 -4.31 13.52
N MET A 403 -43.97 -3.84 12.49
CA MET A 403 -42.81 -2.94 12.61
C MET A 403 -41.69 -3.47 13.53
N LEU A 404 -41.64 -4.79 13.73
CA LEU A 404 -40.59 -5.49 14.49
C LEU A 404 -39.37 -5.80 13.61
N LEU A 405 -39.50 -5.71 12.28
CA LEU A 405 -38.43 -5.74 11.30
C LEU A 405 -38.58 -4.54 10.35
N ILE A 406 -37.64 -3.60 10.40
CA ILE A 406 -37.51 -2.48 9.47
C ILE A 406 -36.13 -2.61 8.81
N PRO A 407 -36.02 -3.15 7.59
CA PRO A 407 -34.74 -3.43 6.93
C PRO A 407 -33.80 -2.22 6.84
N GLU A 408 -34.36 -1.02 6.64
CA GLU A 408 -33.63 0.25 6.49
C GLU A 408 -32.99 0.71 7.80
N ASN A 409 -33.46 0.21 8.94
CA ASN A 409 -32.91 0.53 10.26
C ASN A 409 -31.78 -0.41 10.70
N LEU A 410 -31.47 -1.44 9.92
CA LEU A 410 -30.44 -2.42 10.26
C LEU A 410 -29.06 -1.89 9.88
N VAL A 411 -28.14 -1.82 10.86
CA VAL A 411 -26.74 -1.43 10.66
C VAL A 411 -25.83 -2.38 11.42
N ILE A 412 -24.85 -2.98 10.73
CA ILE A 412 -23.83 -3.78 11.40
C ILE A 412 -22.82 -2.86 12.08
N TYR A 413 -22.64 -3.03 13.40
CA TYR A 413 -21.65 -2.27 14.19
C TYR A 413 -20.33 -3.01 14.35
N ASN A 414 -20.37 -4.32 14.63
CA ASN A 414 -19.16 -5.09 14.91
C ASN A 414 -19.25 -6.49 14.29
N MET A 415 -18.10 -7.15 14.16
CA MET A 415 -18.01 -8.54 13.75
C MET A 415 -16.80 -9.25 14.39
N ASP A 416 -16.94 -10.56 14.58
CA ASP A 416 -15.82 -11.48 14.83
C ASP A 416 -16.13 -12.82 14.17
N GLY A 417 -15.13 -13.68 14.01
CA GLY A 417 -15.25 -14.94 13.34
C GLY A 417 -14.29 -16.00 13.86
N ILE A 418 -14.56 -17.23 13.42
CA ILE A 418 -13.70 -18.37 13.70
C ILE A 418 -13.89 -19.42 12.62
N ARG A 419 -12.80 -19.86 11.98
CA ARG A 419 -12.81 -20.93 10.97
C ARG A 419 -13.82 -20.64 9.86
N GLY A 420 -13.85 -19.40 9.39
CA GLY A 420 -14.76 -18.94 8.32
C GLY A 420 -16.22 -18.74 8.73
N ARG A 421 -16.62 -19.02 9.97
CA ARG A 421 -17.94 -18.63 10.50
C ARG A 421 -17.89 -17.20 11.01
N ILE A 422 -18.80 -16.37 10.53
CA ILE A 422 -18.86 -14.95 10.88
C ILE A 422 -20.07 -14.68 11.78
N PHE A 423 -19.84 -13.84 12.79
CA PHE A 423 -20.85 -13.32 13.69
C PHE A 423 -20.84 -11.79 13.64
N THR A 424 -22.02 -11.19 13.65
CA THR A 424 -22.20 -9.73 13.52
C THR A 424 -23.15 -9.22 14.58
N THR A 425 -22.96 -7.95 14.94
CA THR A 425 -23.83 -7.23 15.88
C THR A 425 -24.62 -6.13 15.18
N ILE A 426 -25.89 -5.97 15.56
CA ILE A 426 -26.79 -4.88 15.15
C ILE A 426 -27.40 -4.30 16.42
N GLY A 427 -27.02 -3.09 16.81
CA GLY A 427 -27.44 -2.51 18.09
C GLY A 427 -28.83 -1.88 18.03
N ARG A 428 -29.58 -1.94 19.13
CA ARG A 428 -30.91 -1.31 19.30
C ARG A 428 -30.82 0.06 19.98
N THR A 429 -29.75 0.80 19.72
CA THR A 429 -29.42 2.03 20.44
C THR A 429 -30.16 3.26 19.96
N SER A 430 -30.66 3.28 18.71
CA SER A 430 -31.25 4.49 18.13
C SER A 430 -32.49 4.26 17.26
N LYS A 431 -32.65 3.08 16.64
CA LYS A 431 -33.74 2.81 15.68
C LYS A 431 -34.55 1.56 16.06
N PRO A 432 -35.86 1.55 15.80
CA PRO A 432 -36.73 0.38 16.00
C PRO A 432 -36.63 -0.63 14.85
N GLY A 433 -37.34 -1.76 15.00
CA GLY A 433 -37.46 -2.76 13.93
C GLY A 433 -36.26 -3.68 13.78
N ILE A 434 -35.60 -4.04 14.89
CA ILE A 434 -34.43 -4.93 14.90
C ILE A 434 -34.79 -6.25 15.61
N PRO A 435 -35.11 -7.33 14.87
CA PRO A 435 -35.52 -8.60 15.45
C PRO A 435 -34.46 -9.28 16.31
N ALA A 436 -33.19 -9.23 15.89
CA ALA A 436 -32.09 -9.83 16.63
C ALA A 436 -30.78 -9.04 16.53
N THR A 437 -30.11 -8.89 17.66
CA THR A 437 -28.93 -8.03 17.77
C THR A 437 -27.63 -8.80 17.59
N LEU A 438 -27.57 -10.08 17.95
CA LEU A 438 -26.43 -10.95 17.69
C LEU A 438 -26.80 -11.99 16.63
N ASN A 439 -25.98 -12.08 15.57
CA ASN A 439 -26.29 -12.87 14.40
C ASN A 439 -25.09 -13.68 13.93
N THR A 440 -25.33 -14.81 13.26
CA THR A 440 -24.35 -15.47 12.40
C THR A 440 -24.73 -15.23 10.94
N VAL A 441 -23.74 -15.08 10.07
CA VAL A 441 -23.95 -14.86 8.64
C VAL A 441 -24.03 -16.20 7.92
N VAL A 442 -25.05 -16.39 7.09
CA VAL A 442 -25.27 -17.60 6.28
C VAL A 442 -25.47 -17.24 4.81
N LYS A 443 -25.13 -18.16 3.90
CA LYS A 443 -25.32 -17.98 2.45
C LYS A 443 -26.34 -18.99 1.92
N ARG A 444 -27.35 -18.53 1.18
CA ARG A 444 -28.37 -19.35 0.51
C ARG A 444 -28.49 -18.89 -0.94
N ASN A 445 -28.33 -19.79 -1.89
CA ASN A 445 -28.44 -19.51 -3.33
C ASN A 445 -27.63 -18.27 -3.76
N GLY A 446 -26.38 -18.15 -3.28
CA GLY A 446 -25.51 -17.01 -3.58
C GLY A 446 -25.77 -15.74 -2.76
N LYS A 447 -26.90 -15.62 -2.07
CA LYS A 447 -27.26 -14.44 -1.27
C LYS A 447 -26.93 -14.62 0.21
N SER A 448 -26.50 -13.54 0.87
CA SER A 448 -26.10 -13.55 2.28
C SER A 448 -27.24 -13.10 3.18
N PHE A 449 -27.41 -13.77 4.32
CA PHE A 449 -28.48 -13.51 5.29
C PHE A 449 -27.94 -13.53 6.72
N LEU A 450 -28.63 -12.82 7.60
CA LEU A 450 -28.43 -12.82 9.05
C LEU A 450 -29.31 -13.89 9.68
N LYS A 451 -28.73 -14.69 10.55
CA LYS A 451 -29.46 -15.67 11.36
C LYS A 451 -29.26 -15.37 12.84
N PRO A 452 -30.34 -15.17 13.62
CA PRO A 452 -30.22 -14.88 15.05
C PRO A 452 -29.39 -15.93 15.80
N PHE A 453 -28.45 -15.47 16.60
CA PHE A 453 -27.61 -16.29 17.44
C PHE A 453 -27.71 -15.86 18.92
N PRO A 454 -27.82 -16.80 19.88
CA PRO A 454 -27.88 -18.26 19.69
C PRO A 454 -29.24 -18.75 19.14
N SER A 455 -30.29 -17.95 19.32
CA SER A 455 -31.62 -18.12 18.74
C SER A 455 -32.36 -16.79 18.74
N LEU A 456 -33.49 -16.70 18.01
CA LEU A 456 -34.35 -15.51 18.07
C LEU A 456 -34.92 -15.29 19.49
N LYS A 457 -35.29 -16.36 20.19
CA LYS A 457 -35.79 -16.29 21.57
C LYS A 457 -34.81 -15.56 22.49
N LEU A 458 -33.53 -15.86 22.38
CA LEU A 458 -32.46 -15.24 23.18
C LEU A 458 -32.05 -13.83 22.70
N ASN A 459 -32.72 -13.30 21.68
CA ASN A 459 -32.59 -11.93 21.21
C ASN A 459 -33.87 -11.11 21.44
N ARG A 460 -34.85 -11.65 22.18
CA ARG A 460 -36.15 -11.01 22.38
C ARG A 460 -35.97 -9.67 23.09
N ALA A 461 -36.43 -8.59 22.43
CA ALA A 461 -36.44 -7.26 23.01
C ALA A 461 -37.37 -7.22 24.24
N GLY A 462 -36.94 -6.53 25.30
CA GLY A 462 -37.67 -6.40 26.56
C GLY A 462 -37.52 -7.57 27.54
N ASP A 463 -36.85 -8.67 27.17
CA ASP A 463 -36.54 -9.76 28.09
C ASP A 463 -35.11 -9.64 28.59
N CYS A 464 -34.89 -9.21 29.85
CA CYS A 464 -33.53 -9.01 30.38
C CYS A 464 -32.69 -10.28 30.51
N ASN A 465 -33.29 -11.47 30.37
CA ASN A 465 -32.54 -12.72 30.21
C ASN A 465 -31.95 -12.89 28.81
N SER A 466 -32.48 -12.18 27.82
CA SER A 466 -32.04 -12.17 26.42
C SER A 466 -31.08 -11.01 26.12
N ILE A 467 -30.38 -11.08 24.99
CA ILE A 467 -29.50 -10.01 24.49
C ILE A 467 -30.36 -8.86 23.97
N GLN A 468 -30.16 -7.66 24.51
CA GLN A 468 -30.98 -6.50 24.18
C GLN A 468 -30.38 -5.70 23.03
N SER A 469 -29.10 -5.35 23.13
CA SER A 469 -28.35 -4.61 22.13
C SER A 469 -26.86 -4.96 22.21
N ALA A 470 -26.47 -6.03 21.53
CA ALA A 470 -25.07 -6.36 21.30
C ALA A 470 -24.39 -5.20 20.55
N GLN A 471 -23.37 -4.60 21.17
CA GLN A 471 -22.52 -3.59 20.54
C GLN A 471 -21.27 -4.22 19.96
N SER A 472 -20.59 -5.03 20.77
CA SER A 472 -19.33 -5.67 20.40
C SER A 472 -19.37 -7.16 20.66
N VAL A 473 -18.54 -7.88 19.92
CA VAL A 473 -18.37 -9.31 20.05
C VAL A 473 -16.88 -9.66 19.92
N LYS A 474 -16.40 -10.59 20.75
CA LYS A 474 -15.12 -11.26 20.52
C LYS A 474 -15.23 -12.78 20.63
N ILE A 475 -14.45 -13.50 19.86
CA ILE A 475 -14.38 -14.96 19.91
C ILE A 475 -13.01 -15.39 20.42
N ASP A 476 -13.00 -16.26 21.43
CA ASP A 476 -11.77 -16.93 21.85
C ASP A 476 -11.60 -18.24 21.07
N PRO A 477 -10.60 -18.32 20.16
CA PRO A 477 -10.40 -19.48 19.29
C PRO A 477 -10.02 -20.76 20.05
N ASN A 478 -9.51 -20.64 21.28
CA ASN A 478 -9.11 -21.78 22.10
C ASN A 478 -10.31 -22.46 22.77
N THR A 479 -11.33 -21.69 23.13
CA THR A 479 -12.52 -22.19 23.86
C THR A 479 -13.74 -22.34 22.95
N ASN A 480 -13.75 -21.69 21.77
CA ASN A 480 -14.93 -21.52 20.92
C ASN A 480 -16.07 -20.80 21.65
N TYR A 481 -15.72 -19.88 22.56
CA TYR A 481 -16.68 -19.03 23.26
C TYR A 481 -16.78 -17.68 22.57
N ILE A 482 -18.01 -17.19 22.46
CA ILE A 482 -18.35 -15.87 21.95
C ILE A 482 -18.75 -14.98 23.10
N TRP A 483 -18.06 -13.86 23.23
CA TRP A 483 -18.15 -12.87 24.28
C TRP A 483 -18.92 -11.67 23.74
N VAL A 484 -20.04 -11.34 24.36
CA VAL A 484 -21.01 -10.39 23.81
C VAL A 484 -21.20 -9.26 24.82
N LEU A 485 -20.95 -8.04 24.37
CA LEU A 485 -21.17 -6.83 25.16
C LEU A 485 -22.54 -6.25 24.83
N ASP A 486 -23.45 -6.28 25.79
CA ASP A 486 -24.84 -5.86 25.66
C ASP A 486 -25.10 -4.56 26.42
N GLU A 487 -25.53 -3.53 25.68
CA GLU A 487 -25.86 -2.19 26.21
C GLU A 487 -27.19 -2.12 26.97
N GLY A 488 -28.01 -3.17 26.93
CA GLY A 488 -29.30 -3.19 27.62
C GLY A 488 -30.35 -2.23 27.05
N LYS A 489 -30.05 -1.55 25.94
CA LYS A 489 -30.95 -0.61 25.26
C LYS A 489 -31.88 -1.30 24.26
N VAL A 490 -33.10 -0.79 24.16
CA VAL A 490 -34.07 -1.09 23.12
C VAL A 490 -34.69 0.23 22.67
N ASN A 491 -34.54 0.58 21.39
CA ASN A 491 -35.05 1.83 20.81
C ASN A 491 -34.60 3.07 21.60
N ASN A 492 -33.30 3.11 21.95
CA ASN A 492 -32.67 4.15 22.79
C ASN A 492 -33.12 4.21 24.26
N ILE A 493 -34.11 3.41 24.68
CA ILE A 493 -34.52 3.29 26.08
C ILE A 493 -33.72 2.17 26.73
N ARG A 494 -33.08 2.46 27.86
CA ARG A 494 -32.38 1.42 28.63
C ARG A 494 -33.39 0.61 29.42
N PHE A 495 -33.73 -0.57 28.91
CA PHE A 495 -34.71 -1.47 29.52
C PHE A 495 -34.07 -2.44 30.51
N CYS A 496 -32.82 -2.84 30.25
CA CYS A 496 -32.08 -3.80 31.07
C CYS A 496 -30.73 -3.24 31.51
N ARG A 497 -30.17 -3.84 32.57
CA ARG A 497 -28.78 -3.57 32.97
C ARG A 497 -27.82 -4.04 31.87
N ARG A 498 -26.74 -3.29 31.70
CA ARG A 498 -25.66 -3.63 30.77
C ARG A 498 -25.00 -4.92 31.25
N LYS A 499 -24.63 -5.78 30.30
CA LYS A 499 -24.06 -7.09 30.64
C LYS A 499 -23.01 -7.56 29.63
N LEU A 500 -22.04 -8.30 30.13
CA LEU A 500 -21.16 -9.15 29.33
C LEU A 500 -21.71 -10.57 29.41
N VAL A 501 -22.04 -11.17 28.27
CA VAL A 501 -22.59 -12.53 28.19
C VAL A 501 -21.69 -13.41 27.34
N ILE A 502 -21.43 -14.62 27.80
CA ILE A 502 -20.60 -15.60 27.09
C ILE A 502 -21.48 -16.76 26.66
N TYR A 503 -21.43 -17.11 25.38
CA TYR A 503 -22.06 -18.31 24.85
C TYR A 503 -21.01 -19.30 24.32
N CYS A 504 -21.24 -20.59 24.51
CA CYS A 504 -20.52 -21.60 23.76
C CYS A 504 -21.07 -21.66 22.34
N ILE A 505 -20.24 -21.40 21.33
CA ILE A 505 -20.68 -21.37 19.92
C ILE A 505 -21.26 -22.72 19.48
N ARG A 506 -20.68 -23.83 19.96
CA ARG A 506 -21.07 -25.19 19.60
C ARG A 506 -22.42 -25.58 20.20
N THR A 507 -22.58 -25.41 21.51
CA THR A 507 -23.79 -25.85 22.23
C THR A 507 -24.89 -24.80 22.23
N ARG A 508 -24.57 -23.55 21.87
CA ARG A 508 -25.47 -22.38 21.91
C ARG A 508 -26.00 -22.07 23.31
N LYS A 509 -25.34 -22.58 24.36
CA LYS A 509 -25.70 -22.36 25.76
C LYS A 509 -24.92 -21.19 26.33
N GLU A 510 -25.58 -20.42 27.20
CA GLU A 510 -24.92 -19.41 28.02
C GLU A 510 -23.95 -20.13 28.97
N VAL A 511 -22.74 -19.61 29.05
CA VAL A 511 -21.66 -20.14 29.92
C VAL A 511 -21.46 -19.21 31.11
N PHE A 512 -21.63 -17.91 30.92
CA PHE A 512 -21.38 -16.92 31.94
C PHE A 512 -22.12 -15.61 31.62
N ARG A 513 -22.41 -14.86 32.68
CA ARG A 513 -23.00 -13.53 32.63
C ARG A 513 -22.42 -12.67 33.74
N HIS A 514 -21.90 -11.51 33.36
CA HIS A 514 -21.55 -10.43 34.29
C HIS A 514 -22.49 -9.26 34.05
N ILE A 515 -23.15 -8.80 35.11
CA ILE A 515 -23.95 -7.57 35.11
C ILE A 515 -23.06 -6.46 35.64
N PHE A 516 -22.84 -5.42 34.84
CA PHE A 516 -21.99 -4.31 35.25
C PHE A 516 -22.66 -3.57 36.42
N PRO A 517 -21.98 -3.41 37.57
CA PRO A 517 -22.49 -2.62 38.68
C PRO A 517 -22.50 -1.13 38.33
N ASP A 518 -23.35 -0.37 39.01
CA ASP A 518 -23.47 1.08 38.76
C ASP A 518 -22.19 1.83 39.17
N SER A 519 -21.34 1.22 40.02
CA SER A 519 -20.03 1.78 40.38
C SER A 519 -19.04 1.88 39.23
N VAL A 520 -19.25 1.14 38.13
CA VAL A 520 -18.39 1.21 36.93
C VAL A 520 -19.05 1.89 35.74
N LEU A 521 -20.25 2.46 35.95
CA LEU A 521 -21.06 3.07 34.90
C LEU A 521 -21.54 4.45 35.33
N SER A 522 -21.79 5.32 34.35
CA SER A 522 -22.49 6.58 34.52
C SER A 522 -23.72 6.63 33.61
N GLU A 523 -24.50 7.71 33.71
CA GLU A 523 -25.59 7.99 32.78
C GLU A 523 -25.09 8.11 31.34
N SER A 524 -23.92 8.74 31.16
CA SER A 524 -23.28 8.93 29.84
C SER A 524 -22.63 7.67 29.28
N SER A 525 -22.48 6.60 30.07
CA SER A 525 -21.79 5.39 29.65
C SER A 525 -22.38 4.75 28.38
N MET A 526 -21.52 4.43 27.43
CA MET A 526 -21.82 3.68 26.21
C MET A 526 -20.66 2.74 25.89
N LEU A 527 -20.87 1.44 26.10
CA LEU A 527 -19.86 0.40 25.93
C LEU A 527 -19.80 -0.05 24.47
N PHE A 528 -18.68 0.20 23.78
CA PHE A 528 -18.57 0.00 22.32
C PHE A 528 -17.65 -1.12 21.87
N GLY A 529 -16.62 -1.44 22.66
CA GLY A 529 -15.57 -2.36 22.24
C GLY A 529 -15.04 -3.18 23.41
N LEU A 530 -14.44 -4.33 23.09
CA LEU A 530 -13.76 -5.13 24.07
C LEU A 530 -12.56 -5.88 23.46
N THR A 531 -11.58 -6.17 24.30
CA THR A 531 -10.50 -7.10 24.01
C THR A 531 -10.36 -8.10 25.16
N LEU A 532 -9.97 -9.32 24.83
CA LEU A 532 -9.79 -10.40 25.79
C LEU A 532 -8.33 -10.49 26.24
N ASP A 533 -8.14 -10.90 27.48
CA ASP A 533 -6.83 -11.04 28.11
C ASP A 533 -6.73 -12.37 28.89
N ARG A 534 -5.53 -12.96 28.86
CA ARG A 534 -5.24 -14.25 29.47
C ARG A 534 -4.33 -14.13 30.66
N ASP A 535 -4.72 -14.86 31.70
CA ASP A 535 -3.93 -15.04 32.90
C ASP A 535 -3.87 -16.53 33.21
N GLN A 536 -2.66 -17.03 33.48
CA GLN A 536 -2.41 -18.46 33.78
C GLN A 536 -3.03 -19.45 32.76
N GLY A 537 -3.10 -19.06 31.48
CA GLY A 537 -3.59 -19.92 30.39
C GLY A 537 -5.12 -19.95 30.23
N ILE A 538 -5.87 -19.19 31.03
CA ILE A 538 -7.32 -19.00 30.86
C ILE A 538 -7.63 -17.57 30.42
N THR A 539 -8.67 -17.42 29.59
CA THR A 539 -9.22 -16.09 29.26
C THR A 539 -10.00 -15.58 30.47
N ARG A 540 -9.35 -14.71 31.25
CA ARG A 540 -9.82 -14.27 32.58
C ARG A 540 -10.27 -12.82 32.59
N TYR A 541 -9.52 -11.95 31.95
CA TYR A 541 -9.78 -10.52 31.99
C TYR A 541 -10.40 -10.06 30.67
N VAL A 542 -11.35 -9.13 30.76
CA VAL A 542 -11.94 -8.46 29.62
C VAL A 542 -11.79 -6.97 29.82
N TYR A 543 -11.21 -6.29 28.84
CA TYR A 543 -11.07 -4.84 28.84
C TYR A 543 -12.16 -4.26 27.94
N VAL A 544 -13.02 -3.42 28.49
CA VAL A 544 -14.20 -2.86 27.85
C VAL A 544 -14.05 -1.34 27.77
N VAL A 545 -14.23 -0.78 26.58
CA VAL A 545 -14.16 0.67 26.38
C VAL A 545 -15.53 1.30 26.53
N ASP A 546 -15.58 2.34 27.36
CA ASP A 546 -16.72 3.22 27.49
C ASP A 546 -16.41 4.54 26.78
N SER A 547 -16.84 4.65 25.53
CA SER A 547 -16.42 5.74 24.64
C SER A 547 -17.06 7.09 24.95
N PHE A 548 -18.15 7.13 25.73
CA PHE A 548 -18.85 8.38 26.05
C PHE A 548 -18.60 8.83 27.49
N ALA A 549 -18.33 7.91 28.41
CA ALA A 549 -17.84 8.27 29.75
C ALA A 549 -16.30 8.39 29.80
N ASN A 550 -15.60 8.09 28.71
CA ASN A 550 -14.13 8.12 28.59
C ASN A 550 -13.44 7.21 29.62
N LYS A 551 -13.96 6.00 29.81
CA LYS A 551 -13.48 5.03 30.81
C LYS A 551 -13.00 3.74 30.17
N LEU A 552 -12.06 3.08 30.83
CA LEU A 552 -11.68 1.69 30.56
C LEU A 552 -12.15 0.83 31.72
N ILE A 553 -13.08 -0.09 31.45
CA ILE A 553 -13.61 -1.03 32.46
C ILE A 553 -12.87 -2.35 32.32
N VAL A 554 -12.47 -2.91 33.45
CA VAL A 554 -11.86 -4.25 33.53
C VAL A 554 -12.86 -5.19 34.18
N VAL A 555 -13.08 -6.36 33.58
CA VAL A 555 -13.89 -7.44 34.14
C VAL A 555 -12.97 -8.62 34.44
N ASP A 556 -12.96 -9.09 35.69
CA ASP A 556 -12.38 -10.37 36.09
C ASP A 556 -13.48 -11.42 36.12
N VAL A 557 -13.50 -12.31 35.14
CA VAL A 557 -14.58 -13.30 34.95
C VAL A 557 -14.53 -14.41 35.98
N VAL A 558 -13.35 -14.66 36.57
CA VAL A 558 -13.17 -15.68 37.62
C VAL A 558 -13.75 -15.16 38.93
N LYS A 559 -13.51 -13.89 39.25
CA LYS A 559 -14.08 -13.24 40.44
C LYS A 559 -15.48 -12.68 40.24
N ASN A 560 -15.97 -12.65 38.99
CA ASN A 560 -17.20 -11.97 38.59
C ASN A 560 -17.27 -10.53 39.12
N ALA A 561 -16.17 -9.78 39.00
CA ALA A 561 -16.01 -8.43 39.51
C ALA A 561 -15.52 -7.49 38.41
N SER A 562 -15.77 -6.19 38.59
CA SER A 562 -15.31 -5.17 37.66
C SER A 562 -14.88 -3.89 38.37
N TRP A 563 -13.90 -3.20 37.79
CA TRP A 563 -13.43 -1.88 38.19
C TRP A 563 -13.15 -1.04 36.94
N LEU A 564 -12.86 0.25 37.12
CA LEU A 564 -12.65 1.18 36.02
C LEU A 564 -11.38 2.00 36.19
N PHE A 565 -10.84 2.46 35.07
CA PHE A 565 -9.80 3.49 35.01
C PHE A 565 -10.30 4.70 34.22
N SER A 566 -9.78 5.87 34.60
CA SER A 566 -10.05 7.15 33.95
C SER A 566 -8.72 7.85 33.71
N HIS A 567 -8.50 8.38 32.50
CA HIS A 567 -7.27 9.10 32.19
C HIS A 567 -7.50 10.08 31.03
N PRO A 568 -6.80 11.24 30.97
CA PRO A 568 -6.91 12.18 29.84
C PRO A 568 -6.65 11.56 28.45
N SER A 569 -5.85 10.48 28.38
CA SER A 569 -5.62 9.72 27.13
C SER A 569 -6.87 9.07 26.54
N MET A 570 -7.96 8.95 27.33
CA MET A 570 -9.23 8.34 26.93
C MET A 570 -10.27 9.38 26.49
N VAL A 571 -9.93 10.66 26.59
CA VAL A 571 -10.79 11.79 26.25
C VAL A 571 -10.54 12.19 24.79
N ASN A 572 -11.60 12.60 24.11
CA ASN A 572 -11.52 13.09 22.74
C ASN A 572 -10.81 14.46 22.66
N GLU A 573 -10.19 14.74 21.51
CA GLU A 573 -9.55 16.01 21.20
C GLU A 573 -10.46 16.82 20.27
N ALA A 574 -10.84 18.04 20.67
CA ALA A 574 -11.78 18.86 19.91
C ALA A 574 -11.29 19.17 18.48
N SER A 575 -9.97 19.32 18.29
CA SER A 575 -9.32 19.55 17.00
C SER A 575 -9.43 18.36 16.04
N ALA A 576 -9.73 17.16 16.55
CA ALA A 576 -9.89 15.92 15.80
C ALA A 576 -11.36 15.45 15.77
N GLY A 577 -12.33 16.35 16.00
CA GLY A 577 -13.75 15.99 16.01
C GLY A 577 -14.35 15.77 14.62
N ASN A 578 -13.77 16.35 13.57
CA ASN A 578 -14.25 16.23 12.19
C ASN A 578 -13.62 15.02 11.50
N ILE A 579 -14.46 14.06 11.10
CA ILE A 579 -14.06 12.86 10.36
C ILE A 579 -14.66 12.96 8.96
N THR A 580 -13.81 12.95 7.94
CA THR A 580 -14.24 13.06 6.54
C THR A 580 -14.03 11.74 5.82
N VAL A 581 -15.11 11.16 5.31
CA VAL A 581 -15.08 9.91 4.54
C VAL A 581 -15.73 10.18 3.19
N ASN A 582 -15.03 9.88 2.10
CA ASN A 582 -15.53 10.12 0.73
C ASN A 582 -16.01 11.54 0.44
N GLY A 583 -15.41 12.55 1.08
CA GLY A 583 -15.81 13.95 0.93
C GLY A 583 -16.98 14.39 1.81
N GLU A 584 -17.59 13.49 2.58
CA GLU A 584 -18.64 13.79 3.55
C GLU A 584 -18.06 13.85 4.97
N THR A 585 -18.31 14.94 5.68
CA THR A 585 -17.79 15.16 7.04
C THR A 585 -18.86 14.91 8.08
N ILE A 586 -18.54 14.07 9.07
CA ILE A 586 -19.32 13.90 10.30
C ILE A 586 -18.54 14.43 11.49
N PHE A 587 -19.25 14.94 12.48
CA PHE A 587 -18.65 15.33 13.75
C PHE A 587 -18.79 14.20 14.78
N SER A 588 -17.72 13.95 15.53
CA SER A 588 -17.65 12.94 16.58
C SER A 588 -17.03 13.51 17.84
N ARG A 589 -17.63 13.21 18.99
CA ARG A 589 -17.03 13.43 20.33
C ARG A 589 -16.59 12.12 20.98
N GLY A 590 -16.39 11.06 20.19
CA GLY A 590 -16.07 9.74 20.72
C GLY A 590 -14.69 9.72 21.39
N GLY A 591 -14.66 9.31 22.66
CA GLY A 591 -13.44 9.03 23.41
C GLY A 591 -12.85 7.66 23.06
N ILE A 592 -12.24 7.00 24.05
CA ILE A 592 -11.60 5.68 23.91
C ILE A 592 -12.50 4.68 23.15
N ASN A 593 -11.96 4.03 22.11
CA ASN A 593 -12.73 3.06 21.32
C ASN A 593 -11.86 1.90 20.79
N GLY A 594 -10.95 2.17 19.84
CA GLY A 594 -10.07 1.11 19.34
C GLY A 594 -9.21 0.57 20.47
N ILE A 595 -9.31 -0.73 20.76
CA ILE A 595 -8.58 -1.40 21.84
C ILE A 595 -8.15 -2.81 21.41
N SER A 596 -6.92 -3.20 21.68
CA SER A 596 -6.46 -4.58 21.46
C SER A 596 -5.29 -4.96 22.38
N THR A 597 -5.23 -6.23 22.76
CA THR A 597 -4.19 -6.79 23.63
C THR A 597 -3.04 -7.39 22.80
N THR A 598 -1.83 -7.41 23.33
CA THR A 598 -0.71 -8.15 22.72
C THR A 598 -0.89 -9.66 22.85
N SER A 599 -0.25 -10.44 21.97
CA SER A 599 -0.35 -11.90 21.96
C SER A 599 0.35 -12.60 23.14
N ASP A 600 1.24 -11.89 23.81
CA ASP A 600 1.86 -12.30 25.08
C ASP A 600 1.13 -11.74 26.31
N PHE A 601 0.04 -11.00 26.10
CA PHE A 601 -0.83 -10.48 27.14
C PHE A 601 -0.16 -9.53 28.12
N LYS A 602 0.92 -8.85 27.70
CA LYS A 602 1.62 -7.87 28.55
C LYS A 602 1.11 -6.45 28.42
N PHE A 603 0.58 -6.08 27.25
CA PHE A 603 0.15 -4.71 26.99
C PHE A 603 -1.21 -4.65 26.31
N VAL A 604 -1.93 -3.56 26.58
CA VAL A 604 -3.09 -3.12 25.83
C VAL A 604 -2.72 -1.84 25.09
N TYR A 605 -3.09 -1.78 23.82
CA TYR A 605 -3.03 -0.56 23.03
C TYR A 605 -4.44 -0.05 22.79
N TYR A 606 -4.59 1.27 22.81
CA TYR A 606 -5.87 1.90 22.54
C TYR A 606 -5.75 3.31 21.98
N PHE A 607 -6.87 3.81 21.48
CA PHE A 607 -7.02 5.19 21.04
C PHE A 607 -8.48 5.68 21.09
N CYS A 608 -8.65 7.00 21.01
CA CYS A 608 -9.95 7.64 20.89
C CYS A 608 -10.41 7.75 19.43
N VAL A 609 -11.73 7.81 19.20
CA VAL A 609 -12.31 8.04 17.86
C VAL A 609 -11.93 9.42 17.33
N ALA A 610 -12.08 10.45 18.15
CA ALA A 610 -11.73 11.83 17.82
C ALA A 610 -10.35 12.19 18.41
N SER A 611 -9.32 11.47 17.99
CA SER A 611 -7.91 11.75 18.28
C SER A 611 -7.03 10.98 17.30
N TYR A 612 -5.83 11.49 17.06
CA TYR A 612 -4.79 10.79 16.30
C TYR A 612 -3.78 10.04 17.19
N LYS A 613 -3.80 10.27 18.51
CA LYS A 613 -2.83 9.68 19.43
C LYS A 613 -3.11 8.20 19.69
N THR A 614 -2.06 7.41 19.85
CA THR A 614 -2.12 6.00 20.22
C THR A 614 -1.42 5.80 21.55
N TRP A 615 -2.03 4.99 22.41
CA TRP A 615 -1.59 4.80 23.79
C TRP A 615 -1.34 3.33 24.09
N GLN A 616 -0.46 3.09 25.06
CA GLN A 616 -0.09 1.79 25.60
C GLN A 616 -0.26 1.80 27.11
N ILE A 617 -0.70 0.68 27.69
CA ILE A 617 -0.74 0.44 29.13
C ILE A 617 -0.39 -1.03 29.44
N PRO A 618 0.43 -1.33 30.46
CA PRO A 618 0.68 -2.71 30.89
C PRO A 618 -0.59 -3.37 31.45
N THR A 619 -0.80 -4.63 31.10
CA THR A 619 -1.91 -5.43 31.65
C THR A 619 -1.75 -5.69 33.14
N SER A 620 -0.51 -5.70 33.68
CA SER A 620 -0.25 -5.84 35.12
C SER A 620 -0.92 -4.75 35.95
N ILE A 621 -0.96 -3.51 35.44
CA ILE A 621 -1.69 -2.40 36.06
C ILE A 621 -3.19 -2.62 35.96
N LEU A 622 -3.68 -2.98 34.76
CA LEU A 622 -5.11 -3.20 34.54
C LEU A 622 -5.68 -4.35 35.38
N ARG A 623 -4.91 -5.43 35.59
CA ARG A 623 -5.30 -6.62 36.36
C ARG A 623 -5.34 -6.39 37.87
N ASN A 624 -4.72 -5.32 38.38
CA ASN A 624 -4.72 -4.98 39.79
C ASN A 624 -5.93 -4.09 40.12
N PRO A 625 -6.96 -4.60 40.82
CA PRO A 625 -8.13 -3.79 41.20
C PRO A 625 -7.81 -2.69 42.21
N SER A 626 -6.65 -2.74 42.87
CA SER A 626 -6.17 -1.71 43.79
C SER A 626 -5.27 -0.66 43.12
N ALA A 627 -4.98 -0.80 41.82
CA ALA A 627 -4.25 0.24 41.09
C ALA A 627 -5.14 1.48 40.97
N ASP A 628 -4.61 2.62 41.41
CA ASP A 628 -5.31 3.90 41.37
C ASP A 628 -4.96 4.70 40.10
N SER A 629 -5.45 5.93 40.04
CA SER A 629 -5.16 6.83 38.91
C SER A 629 -3.68 7.22 38.82
N ILE A 630 -2.94 7.19 39.93
CA ILE A 630 -1.51 7.51 39.97
C ILE A 630 -0.75 6.37 39.28
N ALA A 631 -0.99 5.12 39.70
CA ALA A 631 -0.41 3.95 39.08
C ALA A 631 -0.73 3.87 37.58
N PHE A 632 -1.97 4.21 37.18
CA PHE A 632 -2.32 4.28 35.76
C PHE A 632 -1.53 5.37 35.02
N ASN A 633 -1.48 6.59 35.57
CA ASN A 633 -0.81 7.75 34.96
C ASN A 633 0.71 7.52 34.80
N GLU A 634 1.36 6.89 35.76
CA GLU A 634 2.80 6.57 35.70
C GLU A 634 3.15 5.54 34.63
N ASN A 635 2.19 4.70 34.23
CA ASN A 635 2.42 3.56 33.34
C ASN A 635 1.79 3.71 31.94
N VAL A 636 0.88 4.66 31.75
CA VAL A 636 0.29 4.93 30.44
C VAL A 636 1.25 5.74 29.58
N ARG A 637 1.47 5.31 28.33
CA ARG A 637 2.40 5.97 27.42
C ARG A 637 1.78 6.27 26.08
N MET A 638 2.02 7.48 25.56
CA MET A 638 1.72 7.82 24.16
C MET A 638 2.83 7.25 23.29
N ILE A 639 2.47 6.36 22.37
CA ILE A 639 3.45 5.64 21.52
C ILE A 639 3.61 6.26 20.14
N GLY A 640 2.69 7.11 19.71
CA GLY A 640 2.79 7.86 18.47
C GLY A 640 1.44 8.38 17.97
N ILE A 641 1.50 9.03 16.81
CA ILE A 641 0.37 9.74 16.20
C ILE A 641 0.06 9.08 14.84
N ARG A 642 -1.20 8.70 14.64
CA ARG A 642 -1.72 8.19 13.37
C ARG A 642 -2.01 9.36 12.42
N GLN A 643 -1.97 9.10 11.12
CA GLN A 643 -2.29 10.12 10.10
C GLN A 643 -3.79 10.28 9.84
N HIS A 644 -4.59 9.31 10.26
CA HIS A 644 -5.99 9.14 9.90
C HIS A 644 -6.81 8.73 11.12
N HIS A 645 -8.11 9.03 11.10
CA HIS A 645 -9.03 8.52 12.12
C HIS A 645 -9.20 7.02 11.96
N ALA A 646 -9.39 6.35 13.10
CA ALA A 646 -9.64 4.93 13.20
C ALA A 646 -10.72 4.70 14.26
N VAL A 647 -11.55 3.68 14.08
CA VAL A 647 -12.60 3.31 15.03
C VAL A 647 -12.40 1.94 15.67
N SER A 648 -11.66 1.05 15.01
CA SER A 648 -11.40 -0.31 15.47
C SER A 648 -9.89 -0.59 15.50
N LEU A 649 -9.49 -1.49 16.41
CA LEU A 649 -8.13 -1.99 16.53
C LEU A 649 -8.21 -3.49 16.76
N THR A 650 -7.38 -4.26 16.07
CA THR A 650 -7.13 -5.67 16.39
C THR A 650 -5.65 -5.98 16.21
N SER A 651 -5.19 -7.04 16.86
CA SER A 651 -3.83 -7.54 16.72
C SER A 651 -3.82 -8.98 16.21
N GLY A 652 -2.79 -9.29 15.43
CA GLY A 652 -2.33 -10.65 15.22
C GLY A 652 -1.26 -11.02 16.24
N THR A 653 -0.48 -12.05 15.95
CA THR A 653 0.64 -12.47 16.79
C THR A 653 1.82 -11.51 16.76
N ARG A 654 1.94 -10.63 15.75
CA ARG A 654 3.09 -9.73 15.59
C ARG A 654 2.70 -8.30 15.31
N SER A 655 1.60 -8.08 14.61
CA SER A 655 1.21 -6.76 14.10
C SER A 655 -0.13 -6.31 14.64
N PHE A 656 -0.37 -5.01 14.56
CA PHE A 656 -1.67 -4.39 14.83
C PHE A 656 -2.29 -3.90 13.54
N TYR A 657 -3.62 -3.89 13.47
CA TYR A 657 -4.38 -3.52 12.29
C TYR A 657 -5.49 -2.55 12.68
N PHE A 658 -5.61 -1.46 11.94
CA PHE A 658 -6.66 -0.45 12.13
C PHE A 658 -6.98 0.25 10.81
N PRO A 659 -8.21 0.74 10.63
CA PRO A 659 -8.61 1.43 9.41
C PRO A 659 -8.07 2.86 9.36
N ALA A 660 -7.86 3.38 8.16
CA ALA A 660 -7.62 4.78 7.88
C ALA A 660 -8.83 5.35 7.13
N LEU A 661 -9.77 5.94 7.89
CA LEU A 661 -11.11 6.29 7.40
C LEU A 661 -11.10 7.31 6.26
N GLU A 662 -10.22 8.31 6.29
CA GLU A 662 -10.19 9.37 5.27
C GLU A 662 -9.73 8.88 3.89
N ILE A 663 -9.05 7.74 3.82
CA ILE A 663 -8.42 7.23 2.59
C ILE A 663 -8.95 5.85 2.19
N ASN A 664 -9.98 5.34 2.87
CA ASN A 664 -10.57 4.01 2.65
C ASN A 664 -9.50 2.90 2.60
N ASP A 665 -8.62 2.88 3.60
CA ASP A 665 -7.51 1.94 3.66
C ASP A 665 -7.47 1.18 4.97
N MET A 666 -6.73 0.08 4.96
CA MET A 666 -6.39 -0.69 6.14
C MET A 666 -4.90 -0.54 6.44
N ILE A 667 -4.55 -0.17 7.67
CA ILE A 667 -3.17 0.04 8.08
C ILE A 667 -2.70 -1.16 8.92
N LYS A 668 -1.50 -1.64 8.62
CA LYS A 668 -0.72 -2.54 9.47
C LYS A 668 0.34 -1.73 10.20
N TRP A 669 0.42 -1.91 11.50
CA TRP A 669 1.58 -1.53 12.29
C TRP A 669 2.43 -2.77 12.58
N ASP A 670 3.64 -2.80 12.03
CA ASP A 670 4.63 -3.85 12.33
C ASP A 670 5.29 -3.59 13.69
N ARG A 671 4.56 -3.90 14.77
CA ARG A 671 5.03 -3.70 16.15
C ARG A 671 6.34 -4.45 16.40
N LYS A 672 6.52 -5.64 15.84
CA LYS A 672 7.73 -6.43 16.05
C LYS A 672 8.96 -5.69 15.51
N GLN A 673 8.86 -5.10 14.32
CA GLN A 673 9.92 -4.28 13.77
C GLN A 673 10.25 -3.09 14.68
N ASP A 674 9.24 -2.38 15.18
CA ASP A 674 9.47 -1.23 16.06
C ASP A 674 10.07 -1.63 17.41
N ILE A 675 9.72 -2.80 17.97
CA ILE A 675 10.38 -3.33 19.18
C ILE A 675 11.86 -3.60 18.96
N ILE A 676 12.22 -4.14 17.79
CA ILE A 676 13.63 -4.39 17.44
C ILE A 676 14.39 -3.06 17.38
N ILE A 677 13.77 -2.01 16.83
CA ILE A 677 14.36 -0.68 16.72
C ILE A 677 14.51 0.00 18.10
N ASP A 678 13.47 -0.06 18.94
CA ASP A 678 13.46 0.61 20.25
C ASP A 678 14.10 -0.23 21.37
N GLY A 679 14.50 -1.47 21.08
CA GLY A 679 15.17 -2.38 22.01
C GLY A 679 14.26 -3.05 23.05
N SER A 680 13.04 -2.52 23.30
CA SER A 680 12.06 -3.14 24.20
C SER A 680 10.63 -2.72 23.87
N GLU A 681 9.68 -3.60 24.21
CA GLU A 681 8.25 -3.34 24.11
C GLU A 681 7.72 -2.30 25.11
N GLU A 682 8.45 -2.05 26.19
CA GLU A 682 8.11 -1.03 27.19
C GLU A 682 8.25 0.39 26.64
N VAL A 683 9.16 0.57 25.66
CA VAL A 683 9.51 1.86 25.06
C VAL A 683 9.18 1.96 23.57
N VAL A 684 8.50 0.95 22.99
CA VAL A 684 8.15 0.89 21.57
C VAL A 684 7.35 2.09 21.05
N ASN A 685 7.73 2.66 19.92
CA ASN A 685 7.03 3.78 19.30
C ASN A 685 6.40 3.35 17.98
N LEU A 686 5.22 3.90 17.67
CA LEU A 686 4.47 3.66 16.46
C LEU A 686 5.16 4.33 15.25
N ARG A 687 5.97 3.58 14.50
CA ARG A 687 6.70 4.11 13.33
C ARG A 687 6.46 3.29 12.05
N SER A 688 6.46 1.96 12.17
CA SER A 688 6.38 1.04 11.02
C SER A 688 4.95 0.84 10.52
N LEU A 689 4.32 1.92 10.04
CA LEU A 689 2.97 1.91 9.46
C LEU A 689 3.01 1.57 7.96
N GLN A 690 2.24 0.57 7.56
CA GLN A 690 2.15 0.05 6.20
C GLN A 690 0.69 0.04 5.74
N ARG A 691 0.43 0.49 4.51
CA ARG A 691 -0.90 0.37 3.89
C ARG A 691 -1.10 -1.08 3.43
N LEU A 692 -2.24 -1.67 3.73
CA LEU A 692 -2.58 -3.05 3.38
C LEU A 692 -3.54 -3.16 2.21
N SER A 693 -4.49 -2.24 2.05
CA SER A 693 -5.45 -2.35 0.97
C SER A 693 -6.25 -1.07 0.85
N ALA A 694 -6.05 -0.32 -0.23
CA ALA A 694 -6.96 0.75 -0.60
C ALA A 694 -8.13 0.12 -1.37
N SER A 695 -9.35 0.26 -0.85
CA SER A 695 -10.55 -0.27 -1.52
C SER A 695 -11.74 0.64 -1.29
N THR A 696 -12.54 0.89 -2.32
CA THR A 696 -13.84 1.56 -2.17
C THR A 696 -14.81 0.79 -1.27
N ALA A 697 -14.53 -0.49 -0.98
CA ALA A 697 -15.28 -1.24 0.01
C ALA A 697 -14.96 -0.81 1.46
N LEU A 698 -13.82 -0.17 1.73
CA LEU A 698 -13.33 0.21 3.08
C LEU A 698 -13.83 1.59 3.56
N ASN A 699 -15.07 1.95 3.24
CA ASN A 699 -15.65 3.27 3.58
C ASN A 699 -15.57 3.60 5.08
N PHE A 700 -16.17 2.75 5.91
CA PHE A 700 -16.13 2.88 7.36
C PHE A 700 -15.93 1.48 7.94
N ALA A 701 -14.68 1.03 7.87
CA ALA A 701 -14.29 -0.26 8.43
C ALA A 701 -14.34 -0.20 9.96
N ASP A 702 -15.03 -1.16 10.55
CA ASP A 702 -15.14 -1.39 11.99
C ASP A 702 -14.91 -2.90 12.22
N GLY A 703 -15.27 -3.44 13.38
CA GLY A 703 -15.37 -4.88 13.67
C GLY A 703 -14.32 -5.73 12.97
N MET A 704 -13.15 -5.89 13.57
CA MET A 704 -12.01 -6.56 12.95
C MET A 704 -11.52 -7.73 13.78
N HIS A 705 -11.06 -8.79 13.10
CA HIS A 705 -10.34 -9.90 13.74
C HIS A 705 -9.37 -10.57 12.77
N VAL A 706 -8.37 -11.27 13.33
CA VAL A 706 -7.40 -12.07 12.58
C VAL A 706 -7.70 -13.55 12.81
N ASP A 707 -7.84 -14.33 11.74
CA ASP A 707 -8.07 -15.78 11.77
C ASP A 707 -7.48 -16.45 10.51
N ASN A 708 -6.77 -17.57 10.69
CA ASN A 708 -6.24 -18.40 9.60
C ASN A 708 -5.43 -17.60 8.55
N GLY A 709 -4.57 -16.69 8.98
CA GLY A 709 -3.74 -15.86 8.08
C GLY A 709 -4.45 -14.66 7.46
N TYR A 710 -5.74 -14.45 7.71
CA TYR A 710 -6.51 -13.33 7.16
C TYR A 710 -6.96 -12.35 8.25
N LEU A 711 -6.89 -11.08 7.93
CA LEU A 711 -7.61 -10.02 8.62
C LEU A 711 -9.00 -9.91 8.00
N TYR A 712 -10.03 -10.22 8.79
CA TYR A 712 -11.42 -10.01 8.42
C TYR A 712 -11.91 -8.70 9.01
N PHE A 713 -12.81 -8.06 8.29
CA PHE A 713 -13.39 -6.79 8.69
C PHE A 713 -14.82 -6.67 8.17
N VAL A 714 -15.63 -5.90 8.88
CA VAL A 714 -16.89 -5.38 8.38
C VAL A 714 -16.72 -3.91 8.00
N THR A 715 -17.34 -3.50 6.91
CA THR A 715 -17.44 -2.11 6.51
C THR A 715 -18.89 -1.73 6.36
N ASN A 716 -19.19 -0.48 6.71
CA ASN A 716 -20.49 0.12 6.48
C ASN A 716 -20.30 1.55 5.94
N LYS A 717 -21.41 2.24 5.67
CA LYS A 717 -21.43 3.68 5.34
C LYS A 717 -21.98 4.49 6.52
N LEU A 718 -21.40 4.34 7.72
CA LEU A 718 -21.92 5.00 8.93
C LEU A 718 -21.97 6.53 8.82
N HIS A 719 -21.06 7.14 8.07
CA HIS A 719 -21.10 8.57 7.76
C HIS A 719 -22.42 8.97 7.08
N LYS A 720 -22.86 8.21 6.06
CA LYS A 720 -24.17 8.40 5.41
C LYS A 720 -25.35 8.11 6.32
N VAL A 721 -25.25 7.08 7.17
CA VAL A 721 -26.29 6.79 8.18
C VAL A 721 -26.48 7.98 9.13
N ARG A 722 -25.38 8.61 9.58
CA ARG A 722 -25.45 9.78 10.47
C ARG A 722 -25.96 11.03 9.77
N LEU A 723 -25.68 11.19 8.48
CA LEU A 723 -26.18 12.30 7.66
C LEU A 723 -27.62 12.08 7.18
N GLY A 724 -28.16 10.86 7.30
CA GLY A 724 -29.52 10.52 6.88
C GLY A 724 -29.69 10.36 5.38
N ASN A 725 -28.61 10.11 4.63
CA ASN A 725 -28.59 10.03 3.17
C ASN A 725 -28.07 8.67 2.64
N LEU A 726 -28.23 7.60 3.42
CA LEU A 726 -27.88 6.25 2.97
C LEU A 726 -28.83 5.80 1.84
N ASP A 727 -28.26 5.41 0.70
CA ASP A 727 -29.01 4.90 -0.45
C ASP A 727 -29.38 3.41 -0.29
N PHE A 728 -30.67 3.07 -0.34
CA PHE A 728 -31.17 1.70 -0.27
C PHE A 728 -31.58 1.12 -1.62
N THR A 729 -31.45 1.87 -2.71
CA THR A 729 -31.75 1.40 -4.08
C THR A 729 -30.66 0.49 -4.63
N GLY A 730 -29.41 0.75 -4.23
CA GLY A 730 -28.22 0.02 -4.68
C GLY A 730 -27.43 0.74 -5.77
N ASP A 731 -27.87 1.93 -6.19
CA ASP A 731 -27.17 2.77 -7.17
C ASP A 731 -25.76 3.17 -6.68
N ASP A 732 -25.61 3.38 -5.37
CA ASP A 732 -24.32 3.66 -4.71
C ASP A 732 -23.52 2.39 -4.35
N GLY A 733 -23.91 1.22 -4.87
CA GLY A 733 -23.35 -0.07 -4.52
C GLY A 733 -23.71 -0.53 -3.09
N PRO A 734 -23.07 -1.60 -2.57
CA PRO A 734 -23.42 -2.17 -1.28
C PRO A 734 -23.14 -1.21 -0.12
N ASN A 735 -24.05 -1.18 0.87
CA ASN A 735 -23.93 -0.39 2.09
C ASN A 735 -23.17 -1.09 3.19
N PHE A 736 -23.22 -2.43 3.21
CA PHE A 736 -22.58 -3.26 4.21
C PHE A 736 -21.78 -4.33 3.51
N THR A 737 -20.53 -4.49 3.92
CA THR A 737 -19.63 -5.46 3.31
C THR A 737 -18.84 -6.19 4.38
N ILE A 738 -18.64 -7.50 4.22
CA ILE A 738 -17.67 -8.26 5.00
C ILE A 738 -16.59 -8.74 4.05
N GLY A 739 -15.37 -8.32 4.32
CA GLY A 739 -14.20 -8.59 3.51
C GLY A 739 -13.09 -9.24 4.32
N LYS A 740 -12.06 -9.67 3.60
CA LYS A 740 -10.81 -10.13 4.20
C LYS A 740 -9.59 -9.75 3.37
N ILE A 741 -8.48 -9.54 4.05
CA ILE A 741 -7.15 -9.22 3.52
C ILE A 741 -6.20 -10.30 4.05
N PHE A 742 -5.37 -10.89 3.20
CA PHE A 742 -4.36 -11.83 3.67
C PHE A 742 -3.23 -11.05 4.37
N VAL A 743 -2.93 -11.42 5.61
CA VAL A 743 -1.90 -10.75 6.44
C VAL A 743 -0.84 -11.71 6.98
N GLY A 744 -1.01 -13.03 6.81
CA GLY A 744 -0.02 -14.03 7.21
C GLY A 744 0.20 -14.11 8.72
N GLU A 745 -0.83 -13.81 9.52
CA GLU A 745 -0.80 -13.88 10.97
C GLU A 745 -2.01 -14.63 11.54
N GLU A 746 -1.83 -15.16 12.74
CA GLU A 746 -2.89 -15.75 13.55
C GLU A 746 -3.42 -14.74 14.56
N SER A 747 -4.59 -15.02 15.13
CA SER A 747 -5.16 -14.24 16.23
C SER A 747 -4.15 -14.08 17.38
N TYR A 748 -4.10 -12.89 17.99
CA TYR A 748 -3.31 -12.65 19.20
C TYR A 748 -3.67 -13.63 20.34
N LEU A 749 -4.91 -14.15 20.36
CA LEU A 749 -5.38 -15.11 21.36
C LEU A 749 -4.75 -16.50 21.26
N LEU A 750 -3.98 -16.77 20.20
CA LEU A 750 -3.22 -18.01 20.00
C LEU A 750 -1.74 -17.89 20.41
N GLY A 751 -1.27 -16.70 20.79
CA GLY A 751 0.15 -16.42 21.05
C GLY A 751 0.78 -17.20 22.21
N THR A 752 -0.03 -17.75 23.12
CA THR A 752 0.43 -18.66 24.18
C THR A 752 -0.38 -19.96 24.12
N ARG A 753 0.28 -21.10 23.81
CA ARG A 753 -0.40 -22.40 23.82
C ARG A 753 -0.91 -22.69 25.24
N PRO A 754 -2.17 -23.13 25.42
CA PRO A 754 -2.66 -23.50 26.74
C PRO A 754 -1.83 -24.65 27.31
N LYS A 755 -1.45 -24.56 28.59
CA LYS A 755 -1.11 -25.77 29.35
C LYS A 755 -2.40 -26.60 29.39
N SER A 756 -2.35 -27.82 28.87
CA SER A 756 -3.50 -28.74 28.77
C SER A 756 -4.30 -28.76 30.08
N TYR A 757 -5.63 -28.67 29.99
CA TYR A 757 -6.51 -29.00 31.10
C TYR A 757 -6.16 -30.42 31.58
N LYS A 758 -5.50 -30.56 32.73
CA LYS A 758 -5.62 -31.79 33.50
C LYS A 758 -7.08 -31.87 33.91
N LYS A 759 -7.74 -32.96 33.49
CA LYS A 759 -9.11 -33.30 33.86
C LYS A 759 -9.30 -33.26 35.37
#